data_AF-A0AAW0F9Z0-F1
#
_entry.id   AF-A0AAW0F9Z0-F1
#
_cell.length_a   1.000
_cell.length_b   1.000
_cell.length_c   1.000
_cell.angle_alpha   90.00
_cell.angle_beta   90.00
_cell.angle_gamma   90.00
#
_symmetry.space_group_name_H-M   'P 1'
#
loop_
_entity.id
_entity.type
_entity.pdbx_description
1 polymer ?
#
loop_
_entity_poly.entity_id
_entity_poly.type
_entity_poly.pdbx_seq_one_letter_code
_entity_poly.pdbx_strand_id
1 'polypeptide(L)'
;MFQRHSMGCSAHTTNSPASVPSFIREQVEVGRKDGYWIEAFPFRTSDKTGQNLIGYGLGSYGSPSNIEMFINPRNPKNKTPTWNRRPLASLEFPVAMAYADITGNGFNDVIITDRYGSSMNDIWPDGGRVSWLENTGDINASNWKRHTIGSSPGMHRIGVGHFTRKDRIQICAVPIVVKSSDFTTPAPVIIYTQPDHPKNSFDLWPAECVMTRTLVHELVVIPDPQGGLDRVLLAGRDGVDFIWFERGNWEIFNVGRGLSKDAHPNSPYWGAGSAAVGRVDDDYAGYVGSSEGLHGNTVSVYTKSRKSKHGIIDLEWKRHVLHDFGPLNDGFTGSIHQVVCADIDGDGTDELLVAMMGSEPPSFDKTGVWCFKPIDLEKGKFSMIKLSNESAGRIAVADYSSNGHLDFSTISYSVPGYFESPNCAINGYSAVGITAEKLQNEVCFRVPRPATTRFVSEVEFLDVAARKLTLVVLPPNTTYKVPAGSGVKVMFGVVSWDDNTTGRNEKRVLATKPFSRVEMTVHNDHVQSEDEGAIFVLFKKSSNAIQPPYENMKQVVARNIIPEPYPVQVRAMSFPWVKVEDAPWANGRFKGLEFYNLVGFHVRYADDSDDVIAHIQLWTAGVGVSAGFHNHVEKSFCEIHACIVNGTGHGGMRWAKVADDKFNPDKPNLDDTGLVVVPALHEHGPLWHTGLDGLPLLRKNDTVDYPWHAWLAGDKSPNGMQSYDVWVAFEFPSFDTFGDHPTSLLSGSFSIKSNAAGFIGLKDESATDGTPVLAGLAPQEWKIIRVDGTNLYQIKHVKTGSLLASRWPPVEGQSLMGTHSPANMSLTSSWSIDKHPSGEISLRLVATKGLALSYKKYGHLAVTPVILENHIDTVEAPKWQLVPVYD
;
A
#
# COMPACT_ATOMS: atom_id res chain seq x y z
N MET A 1 -29.82 -1.18 -12.09
CA MET A 1 -28.37 -1.11 -11.83
C MET A 1 -28.17 -0.17 -10.65
N PHE A 2 -28.13 -0.70 -9.43
CA PHE A 2 -27.85 0.09 -8.23
C PHE A 2 -26.34 0.00 -7.98
N GLN A 3 -25.57 1.02 -8.39
CA GLN A 3 -24.19 1.17 -7.95
C GLN A 3 -24.22 1.67 -6.50
N ARG A 4 -23.73 0.82 -5.59
CA ARG A 4 -23.48 1.16 -4.19
C ARG A 4 -22.18 1.95 -4.15
N HIS A 5 -22.24 3.23 -3.79
CA HIS A 5 -21.05 3.99 -3.40
C HIS A 5 -21.14 4.25 -1.90
N SER A 6 -20.18 3.71 -1.15
CA SER A 6 -20.15 3.81 0.31
C SER A 6 -18.75 4.25 0.74
N MET A 7 -18.62 5.55 0.99
CA MET A 7 -17.61 6.05 1.93
C MET A 7 -18.26 6.05 3.32
N GLY A 8 -17.88 5.12 4.21
CA GLY A 8 -18.31 5.26 5.61
C GLY A 8 -18.39 4.02 6.48
N CYS A 9 -18.03 2.82 6.01
CA CYS A 9 -18.00 1.63 6.88
C CYS A 9 -16.77 0.77 6.63
N SER A 10 -15.61 1.24 7.06
CA SER A 10 -14.49 0.35 7.42
C SER A 10 -14.67 -0.10 8.87
N ALA A 11 -14.58 -1.40 9.11
CA ALA A 11 -14.64 -1.94 10.46
C ALA A 11 -13.36 -1.57 11.21
N HIS A 12 -13.46 -0.61 12.15
CA HIS A 12 -12.37 -0.11 12.99
C HIS A 12 -11.51 -1.20 13.67
N THR A 13 -10.35 -1.55 13.14
CA THR A 13 -9.31 -2.25 13.92
C THR A 13 -7.92 -1.77 13.52
N THR A 14 -7.14 -1.40 14.52
CA THR A 14 -5.67 -1.22 14.46
C THR A 14 -4.92 -2.50 14.04
N ASN A 15 -5.64 -3.61 13.86
CA ASN A 15 -5.17 -4.92 13.38
C ASN A 15 -5.82 -5.33 12.03
N SER A 16 -6.25 -4.36 11.20
CA SER A 16 -6.76 -4.69 9.86
C SER A 16 -5.67 -5.38 9.04
N PRO A 17 -5.95 -6.48 8.31
CA PRO A 17 -4.93 -7.12 7.47
C PRO A 17 -4.30 -6.11 6.50
N ALA A 18 -2.97 -6.16 6.36
CA ALA A 18 -2.28 -5.28 5.43
C ALA A 18 -2.64 -5.62 3.98
N SER A 19 -2.75 -4.59 3.14
CA SER A 19 -3.01 -4.69 1.72
C SER A 19 -1.74 -4.46 0.91
N VAL A 20 -1.47 -5.36 -0.02
CA VAL A 20 -0.38 -5.25 -0.99
C VAL A 20 -0.46 -3.91 -1.75
N PRO A 21 0.65 -3.16 -1.88
CA PRO A 21 0.67 -1.89 -2.61
C PRO A 21 0.42 -2.10 -4.12
N SER A 22 0.11 -1.00 -4.82
CA SER A 22 0.10 -1.01 -6.28
C SER A 22 1.54 -0.92 -6.82
N PHE A 23 1.76 -1.43 -8.03
CA PHE A 23 3.07 -1.38 -8.67
C PHE A 23 3.00 -0.66 -10.02
N ILE A 24 3.88 0.33 -10.23
CA ILE A 24 4.09 0.94 -11.54
C ILE A 24 5.23 0.20 -12.23
N ARG A 25 4.91 -0.39 -13.38
CA ARG A 25 5.90 -1.01 -14.26
C ARG A 25 6.76 0.07 -14.92
N GLU A 26 8.07 -0.04 -14.77
CA GLU A 26 9.08 0.66 -15.52
C GLU A 26 9.88 -0.34 -16.36
N GLN A 27 10.14 0.03 -17.61
CA GLN A 27 10.96 -0.77 -18.51
C GLN A 27 12.42 -0.35 -18.37
N VAL A 28 13.24 -1.21 -17.77
CA VAL A 28 14.67 -0.96 -17.56
C VAL A 28 15.45 -1.23 -18.85
N GLU A 29 15.12 -2.33 -19.53
CA GLU A 29 15.67 -2.67 -20.85
C GLU A 29 14.72 -3.57 -21.63
N VAL A 30 14.74 -3.46 -22.97
CA VAL A 30 13.95 -4.28 -23.90
C VAL A 30 14.77 -4.86 -25.04
N GLY A 31 14.21 -5.91 -25.65
CA GLY A 31 14.76 -6.49 -26.87
C GLY A 31 16.08 -7.20 -26.61
N ARG A 32 16.25 -7.73 -25.40
CA ARG A 32 17.39 -8.57 -25.07
C ARG A 32 17.36 -9.83 -25.92
N LYS A 33 18.54 -10.34 -26.26
CA LYS A 33 18.66 -11.62 -26.98
C LYS A 33 18.30 -12.80 -26.09
N ASP A 34 18.54 -12.66 -24.79
CA ASP A 34 18.40 -13.68 -23.76
C ASP A 34 18.29 -13.05 -22.37
N GLY A 35 17.92 -13.86 -21.37
CA GLY A 35 17.74 -13.41 -19.99
C GLY A 35 17.69 -14.56 -18.99
N TYR A 36 18.38 -14.37 -17.86
CA TYR A 36 18.52 -15.40 -16.83
C TYR A 36 18.66 -14.82 -15.42
N TRP A 37 19.56 -13.85 -15.22
CA TRP A 37 19.87 -13.29 -13.91
C TRP A 37 19.50 -11.81 -13.82
N ILE A 38 18.95 -11.41 -12.68
CA ILE A 38 18.80 -10.02 -12.24
C ILE A 38 19.18 -9.95 -10.77
N GLU A 39 19.92 -8.91 -10.39
CA GLU A 39 20.39 -8.69 -9.02
C GLU A 39 20.22 -7.22 -8.64
N ALA A 40 19.76 -6.95 -7.41
CA ALA A 40 19.82 -5.63 -6.82
C ALA A 40 21.24 -5.37 -6.31
N PHE A 41 21.96 -4.46 -6.96
CA PHE A 41 23.38 -4.24 -6.73
C PHE A 41 23.64 -2.89 -6.03
N PRO A 42 23.89 -2.88 -4.71
CA PRO A 42 24.36 -1.69 -4.02
C PRO A 42 25.80 -1.37 -4.46
N PHE A 43 26.01 -0.21 -5.09
CA PHE A 43 27.35 0.16 -5.59
C PHE A 43 28.37 0.30 -4.45
N ARG A 44 27.95 0.82 -3.30
CA ARG A 44 28.73 0.86 -2.05
C ARG A 44 28.15 -0.10 -1.02
N THR A 45 28.99 -0.62 -0.11
CA THR A 45 28.55 -1.46 1.01
C THR A 45 27.60 -0.73 1.98
N SER A 46 27.72 0.59 2.04
CA SER A 46 26.87 1.47 2.84
C SER A 46 25.50 1.74 2.21
N ASP A 47 25.30 1.44 0.93
CA ASP A 47 24.03 1.73 0.26
C ASP A 47 22.97 0.72 0.70
N LYS A 48 21.95 1.20 1.41
CA LYS A 48 20.80 0.39 1.89
C LYS A 48 19.58 0.51 1.00
N THR A 49 19.52 1.55 0.17
CA THR A 49 18.45 1.84 -0.77
C THR A 49 19.04 2.47 -2.04
N GLY A 50 18.24 2.62 -3.10
CA GLY A 50 18.67 3.19 -4.36
C GLY A 50 19.70 2.32 -5.10
N GLN A 51 19.62 1.00 -4.94
CA GLN A 51 20.52 0.04 -5.57
C GLN A 51 20.43 0.14 -7.10
N ASN A 52 21.54 -0.12 -7.77
CA ASN A 52 21.57 -0.38 -9.21
C ASN A 52 21.01 -1.78 -9.49
N LEU A 53 20.86 -2.13 -10.76
CA LEU A 53 20.54 -3.50 -11.17
C LEU A 53 21.72 -4.09 -11.95
N ILE A 54 21.97 -5.39 -11.81
CA ILE A 54 22.83 -6.14 -12.74
C ILE A 54 22.00 -7.22 -13.41
N GLY A 55 21.99 -7.25 -14.74
CA GLY A 55 21.20 -8.22 -15.51
C GLY A 55 21.98 -8.83 -16.68
N TYR A 56 21.74 -10.12 -16.96
CA TYR A 56 22.35 -10.86 -18.07
C TYR A 56 21.61 -12.16 -18.40
N GLY A 57 21.89 -12.74 -19.58
CA GLY A 57 21.52 -14.11 -19.94
C GLY A 57 22.75 -15.03 -20.04
N LEU A 58 22.60 -16.27 -20.51
CA LEU A 58 23.73 -17.21 -20.63
C LEU A 58 24.61 -16.94 -21.88
N GLY A 59 24.11 -16.19 -22.86
CA GLY A 59 24.71 -16.11 -24.17
C GLY A 59 24.53 -17.40 -24.96
N SER A 60 25.33 -17.56 -26.01
CA SER A 60 25.34 -18.76 -26.85
C SER A 60 26.74 -19.01 -27.41
N TYR A 61 26.91 -20.17 -28.06
CA TYR A 61 28.16 -20.48 -28.74
C TYR A 61 28.52 -19.38 -29.75
N GLY A 62 29.72 -18.80 -29.61
CA GLY A 62 30.20 -17.71 -30.45
C GLY A 62 29.60 -16.33 -30.15
N SER A 63 28.70 -16.21 -29.17
CA SER A 63 28.14 -14.94 -28.72
C SER A 63 28.14 -14.88 -27.18
N PRO A 64 29.26 -14.44 -26.57
CA PRO A 64 29.35 -14.25 -25.12
C PRO A 64 28.23 -13.33 -24.59
N SER A 65 27.88 -13.52 -23.33
CA SER A 65 26.90 -12.71 -22.62
C SER A 65 27.56 -11.47 -22.03
N ASN A 66 26.89 -10.33 -22.15
CA ASN A 66 27.33 -9.11 -21.49
C ASN A 66 26.74 -9.04 -20.09
N ILE A 67 27.61 -8.85 -19.10
CA ILE A 67 27.24 -8.59 -17.71
C ILE A 67 27.02 -7.10 -17.58
N GLU A 68 25.77 -6.67 -17.43
CA GLU A 68 25.40 -5.27 -17.57
C GLU A 68 24.85 -4.72 -16.25
N MET A 69 25.47 -3.63 -15.77
CA MET A 69 24.94 -2.83 -14.66
C MET A 69 24.07 -1.71 -15.22
N PHE A 70 22.86 -1.56 -14.69
CA PHE A 70 21.93 -0.48 -14.99
C PHE A 70 21.94 0.50 -13.81
N ILE A 71 22.44 1.71 -14.07
CA ILE A 71 22.55 2.77 -13.06
C ILE A 71 21.16 3.29 -12.74
N ASN A 72 20.76 3.17 -11.48
CA ASN A 72 19.42 3.56 -11.02
C ASN A 72 19.24 5.09 -11.09
N PRO A 73 18.28 5.61 -11.89
CA PRO A 73 18.03 7.05 -12.02
C PRO A 73 17.39 7.68 -10.78
N ARG A 74 16.81 6.88 -9.89
CA ARG A 74 16.12 7.34 -8.67
C ARG A 74 17.03 7.47 -7.47
N ASN A 75 18.21 6.88 -7.52
CA ASN A 75 19.21 7.12 -6.49
C ASN A 75 19.65 8.58 -6.58
N PRO A 76 19.45 9.42 -5.53
CA PRO A 76 19.77 10.84 -5.57
C PRO A 76 21.27 11.13 -5.74
N LYS A 77 22.14 10.14 -5.50
CA LYS A 77 23.58 10.22 -5.75
C LYS A 77 23.91 10.12 -7.25
N ASN A 78 23.01 9.54 -8.04
CA ASN A 78 23.18 9.37 -9.47
C ASN A 78 22.60 10.58 -10.21
N LYS A 79 23.29 11.01 -11.27
CA LYS A 79 22.86 12.15 -12.12
C LYS A 79 22.42 11.66 -13.49
N THR A 80 21.51 10.70 -13.53
CA THR A 80 20.97 10.14 -14.78
C THR A 80 19.45 10.17 -14.79
N PRO A 81 18.80 10.59 -15.89
CA PRO A 81 17.34 10.57 -16.01
C PRO A 81 16.79 9.19 -16.39
N THR A 82 17.66 8.24 -16.77
CA THR A 82 17.27 6.91 -17.25
C THR A 82 18.21 5.83 -16.69
N TRP A 83 17.77 4.58 -16.76
CA TRP A 83 18.59 3.40 -16.46
C TRP A 83 19.76 3.27 -17.44
N ASN A 84 20.89 3.90 -17.11
CA ASN A 84 22.05 3.91 -17.98
C ASN A 84 22.82 2.59 -17.85
N ARG A 85 22.98 1.90 -18.98
CA ARG A 85 23.66 0.61 -19.07
C ARG A 85 25.19 0.77 -19.07
N ARG A 86 25.88 -0.05 -18.28
CA ARG A 86 27.34 -0.16 -18.19
C ARG A 86 27.77 -1.62 -18.30
N PRO A 87 28.50 -2.01 -19.36
CA PRO A 87 29.03 -3.37 -19.47
C PRO A 87 30.19 -3.55 -18.49
N LEU A 88 30.03 -4.46 -17.53
CA LEU A 88 31.05 -4.81 -16.55
C LEU A 88 32.02 -5.86 -17.10
N ALA A 89 31.52 -6.84 -17.86
CA ALA A 89 32.32 -7.87 -18.50
C ALA A 89 31.55 -8.52 -19.67
N SER A 90 32.26 -9.27 -20.51
CA SER A 90 31.68 -10.16 -21.52
C SER A 90 32.19 -11.57 -21.29
N LEU A 91 31.30 -12.51 -20.97
CA LEU A 91 31.62 -13.83 -20.42
C LEU A 91 30.92 -14.95 -21.20
N GLU A 92 31.54 -16.11 -21.28
CA GLU A 92 30.96 -17.31 -21.90
C GLU A 92 30.10 -18.04 -20.88
N PHE A 93 28.80 -18.19 -21.15
CA PHE A 93 27.89 -18.97 -20.30
C PHE A 93 27.96 -18.59 -18.81
N PRO A 94 27.77 -17.30 -18.44
CA PRO A 94 27.61 -16.91 -17.05
C PRO A 94 26.30 -17.45 -16.49
N VAL A 95 26.29 -17.79 -15.19
CA VAL A 95 25.11 -18.35 -14.53
C VAL A 95 24.75 -17.51 -13.29
N ALA A 96 25.44 -17.72 -12.17
CA ALA A 96 25.13 -17.05 -10.92
C ALA A 96 26.09 -15.92 -10.61
N MET A 97 25.59 -14.91 -9.90
CA MET A 97 26.41 -13.86 -9.33
C MET A 97 26.02 -13.56 -7.88
N ALA A 98 26.93 -12.88 -7.20
CA ALA A 98 26.74 -12.28 -5.89
C ALA A 98 27.69 -11.07 -5.79
N TYR A 99 27.75 -10.41 -4.63
CA TYR A 99 28.63 -9.27 -4.43
C TYR A 99 29.13 -9.17 -2.99
N ALA A 100 30.30 -8.55 -2.82
CA ALA A 100 30.86 -8.15 -1.52
C ALA A 100 32.02 -7.18 -1.72
N ASP A 101 32.42 -6.46 -0.68
CA ASP A 101 33.64 -5.65 -0.69
C ASP A 101 34.87 -6.54 -0.44
N ILE A 102 35.41 -7.10 -1.52
CA ILE A 102 36.61 -7.94 -1.48
C ILE A 102 37.83 -7.07 -1.19
N THR A 103 37.87 -5.85 -1.71
CA THR A 103 39.07 -5.01 -1.58
C THR A 103 39.18 -4.24 -0.26
N GLY A 104 38.10 -4.21 0.54
CA GLY A 104 38.00 -3.43 1.77
C GLY A 104 37.92 -1.92 1.51
N ASN A 105 37.51 -1.49 0.32
CA ASN A 105 37.51 -0.09 -0.11
C ASN A 105 36.13 0.59 0.03
N GLY A 106 35.12 -0.11 0.56
CA GLY A 106 33.75 0.37 0.74
C GLY A 106 32.87 0.23 -0.50
N PHE A 107 33.35 -0.38 -1.58
CA PHE A 107 32.60 -0.63 -2.80
C PHE A 107 32.37 -2.12 -2.99
N ASN A 108 31.16 -2.49 -3.43
CA ASN A 108 30.89 -3.90 -3.69
C ASN A 108 31.54 -4.30 -5.01
N ASP A 109 32.34 -5.36 -4.97
CA ASP A 109 32.85 -6.10 -6.11
C ASP A 109 31.82 -7.15 -6.55
N VAL A 110 31.78 -7.48 -7.84
CA VAL A 110 30.89 -8.52 -8.37
C VAL A 110 31.61 -9.86 -8.34
N ILE A 111 30.99 -10.89 -7.78
CA ILE A 111 31.46 -12.28 -7.83
C ILE A 111 30.55 -13.03 -8.78
N ILE A 112 31.10 -13.76 -9.74
CA ILE A 112 30.31 -14.35 -10.84
C ILE A 112 30.87 -15.71 -11.27
N THR A 113 29.97 -16.60 -11.68
CA THR A 113 30.29 -17.89 -12.28
C THR A 113 30.13 -17.85 -13.78
N ASP A 114 31.08 -18.45 -14.51
CA ASP A 114 31.04 -18.54 -15.98
C ASP A 114 31.73 -19.81 -16.49
N ARG A 115 31.82 -19.96 -17.82
CA ARG A 115 32.28 -21.18 -18.51
C ARG A 115 31.48 -22.41 -18.08
N TYR A 116 30.17 -22.26 -17.85
CA TYR A 116 29.30 -23.37 -17.45
C TYR A 116 29.14 -24.41 -18.57
N GLY A 117 28.98 -23.93 -19.80
CA GLY A 117 28.49 -24.69 -20.95
C GLY A 117 27.06 -24.28 -21.31
N SER A 118 26.45 -24.84 -22.35
CA SER A 118 25.15 -24.34 -22.84
C SER A 118 23.95 -24.90 -22.07
N SER A 119 24.11 -26.07 -21.44
CA SER A 119 23.03 -26.75 -20.72
C SER A 119 23.58 -27.82 -19.77
N MET A 120 22.72 -28.45 -18.96
CA MET A 120 23.11 -29.61 -18.14
C MET A 120 23.56 -30.84 -18.98
N ASN A 121 23.26 -30.86 -20.27
CA ASN A 121 23.71 -31.89 -21.21
C ASN A 121 25.02 -31.53 -21.92
N ASP A 122 25.57 -30.35 -21.62
CA ASP A 122 26.73 -29.79 -22.31
C ASP A 122 27.56 -28.96 -21.32
N ILE A 123 28.06 -29.65 -20.29
CA ILE A 123 28.89 -29.07 -19.24
C ILE A 123 30.35 -29.07 -19.68
N TRP A 124 31.02 -27.93 -19.53
CA TRP A 124 32.43 -27.80 -19.86
C TRP A 124 33.31 -28.46 -18.77
N PRO A 125 34.12 -29.49 -19.10
CA PRO A 125 34.90 -30.23 -18.10
C PRO A 125 36.02 -29.44 -17.44
N ASP A 126 36.52 -28.38 -18.10
CA ASP A 126 37.51 -27.43 -17.59
C ASP A 126 36.86 -26.07 -17.21
N GLY A 127 35.52 -26.07 -17.15
CA GLY A 127 34.68 -24.90 -16.93
C GLY A 127 34.23 -24.71 -15.48
N GLY A 128 33.07 -24.07 -15.33
CA GLY A 128 32.48 -23.73 -14.04
C GLY A 128 33.40 -22.85 -13.18
N ARG A 129 33.97 -21.83 -13.81
CA ARG A 129 34.90 -20.90 -13.17
C ARG A 129 34.12 -19.95 -12.25
N VAL A 130 34.72 -19.63 -11.09
CA VAL A 130 34.30 -18.54 -10.21
C VAL A 130 35.33 -17.42 -10.31
N SER A 131 34.89 -16.19 -10.54
CA SER A 131 35.74 -15.00 -10.61
C SER A 131 35.12 -13.84 -9.86
N TRP A 132 35.92 -12.81 -9.55
CA TRP A 132 35.41 -11.51 -9.12
C TRP A 132 35.85 -10.38 -10.07
N LEU A 133 35.02 -9.33 -10.14
CA LEU A 133 35.21 -8.13 -10.95
C LEU A 133 35.41 -6.94 -10.01
N GLU A 134 36.55 -6.27 -10.14
CA GLU A 134 36.99 -5.20 -9.24
C GLU A 134 36.22 -3.89 -9.45
N ASN A 135 35.56 -3.41 -8.38
CA ASN A 135 34.95 -2.09 -8.33
C ASN A 135 35.96 -1.05 -7.81
N THR A 136 36.36 -0.16 -8.71
CA THR A 136 37.31 0.93 -8.40
C THR A 136 36.65 2.17 -7.79
N GLY A 137 35.33 2.16 -7.64
CA GLY A 137 34.54 3.29 -7.14
C GLY A 137 34.09 4.29 -8.23
N ASP A 138 34.53 4.10 -9.48
CA ASP A 138 34.01 4.86 -10.63
C ASP A 138 32.78 4.17 -11.22
N ILE A 139 31.60 4.76 -10.99
CA ILE A 139 30.31 4.27 -11.49
C ILE A 139 30.20 4.25 -13.02
N ASN A 140 31.06 5.00 -13.71
CA ASN A 140 31.08 5.04 -15.17
C ASN A 140 32.08 4.06 -15.78
N ALA A 141 32.91 3.40 -14.97
CA ALA A 141 33.87 2.43 -15.45
C ALA A 141 33.16 1.22 -16.09
N SER A 142 33.68 0.79 -17.23
CA SER A 142 33.28 -0.42 -17.95
C SER A 142 34.42 -1.43 -17.94
N ASN A 143 34.13 -2.70 -18.25
CA ASN A 143 35.14 -3.77 -18.37
C ASN A 143 36.00 -3.87 -17.10
N TRP A 144 35.35 -4.10 -15.97
CA TRP A 144 36.00 -4.23 -14.68
C TRP A 144 37.05 -5.34 -14.70
N LYS A 145 38.12 -5.13 -13.95
CA LYS A 145 39.24 -6.06 -13.90
C LYS A 145 38.78 -7.38 -13.28
N ARG A 146 38.94 -8.48 -14.01
CA ARG A 146 38.54 -9.82 -13.57
C ARG A 146 39.71 -10.56 -12.90
N HIS A 147 39.40 -11.24 -11.81
CA HIS A 147 40.32 -12.08 -11.04
C HIS A 147 39.69 -13.46 -10.81
N THR A 148 40.41 -14.53 -11.11
CA THR A 148 39.90 -15.91 -10.92
C THR A 148 40.04 -16.35 -9.48
N ILE A 149 38.98 -16.97 -8.94
CA ILE A 149 38.91 -17.51 -7.58
C ILE A 149 39.19 -19.01 -7.60
N GLY A 150 38.49 -19.75 -8.47
CA GLY A 150 38.60 -21.20 -8.60
C GLY A 150 37.72 -21.73 -9.72
N SER A 151 37.59 -23.06 -9.83
CA SER A 151 36.72 -23.71 -10.82
C SER A 151 36.21 -25.06 -10.33
N SER A 152 34.97 -25.40 -10.70
CA SER A 152 34.40 -26.74 -10.55
C SER A 152 33.35 -26.96 -11.64
N PRO A 153 33.44 -28.03 -12.47
CA PRO A 153 32.54 -28.24 -13.60
C PRO A 153 31.07 -28.18 -13.20
N GLY A 154 30.27 -27.49 -14.00
CA GLY A 154 28.84 -27.31 -13.77
C GLY A 154 28.47 -26.34 -12.65
N MET A 155 29.41 -25.48 -12.21
CA MET A 155 29.17 -24.42 -11.23
C MET A 155 27.93 -23.58 -11.57
N HIS A 156 26.97 -23.51 -10.65
CA HIS A 156 25.61 -23.05 -10.97
C HIS A 156 25.01 -22.04 -9.98
N ARG A 157 25.37 -22.11 -8.69
CA ARG A 157 24.95 -21.12 -7.67
C ARG A 157 26.09 -20.75 -6.75
N ILE A 158 26.07 -19.50 -6.30
CA ILE A 158 27.01 -18.97 -5.31
C ILE A 158 26.30 -18.11 -4.28
N GLY A 159 26.87 -18.01 -3.09
CA GLY A 159 26.50 -17.06 -2.04
C GLY A 159 27.73 -16.57 -1.30
N VAL A 160 27.66 -15.37 -0.73
CA VAL A 160 28.82 -14.69 -0.13
C VAL A 160 28.51 -14.34 1.30
N GLY A 161 29.49 -14.54 2.19
CA GLY A 161 29.33 -14.28 3.61
C GLY A 161 30.55 -14.67 4.43
N HIS A 162 30.30 -14.95 5.70
CA HIS A 162 31.26 -15.32 6.72
C HIS A 162 30.87 -16.67 7.33
N PHE A 163 31.28 -17.76 6.69
CA PHE A 163 30.78 -19.10 7.03
C PHE A 163 31.59 -19.80 8.11
N THR A 164 32.91 -19.65 8.13
CA THR A 164 33.81 -20.25 9.13
C THR A 164 34.65 -19.22 9.88
N ARG A 165 34.73 -17.99 9.36
CA ARG A 165 35.47 -16.86 9.93
C ARG A 165 34.87 -15.53 9.49
N LYS A 166 35.14 -14.46 10.25
CA LYS A 166 34.58 -13.10 10.02
C LYS A 166 35.56 -12.08 9.49
N ASP A 167 36.86 -12.35 9.57
CA ASP A 167 37.92 -11.42 9.19
C ASP A 167 38.24 -11.46 7.69
N ARG A 168 37.62 -12.38 6.95
CA ARG A 168 37.78 -12.55 5.50
C ARG A 168 36.42 -12.87 4.88
N ILE A 169 36.20 -12.39 3.66
CA ILE A 169 35.05 -12.80 2.84
C ILE A 169 35.20 -14.26 2.42
N GLN A 170 34.09 -14.98 2.40
CA GLN A 170 34.02 -16.35 1.92
C GLN A 170 32.88 -16.51 0.91
N ILE A 171 33.04 -17.46 0.00
CA ILE A 171 32.07 -17.75 -1.07
C ILE A 171 31.69 -19.23 -0.97
N CYS A 172 30.41 -19.50 -0.76
CA CYS A 172 29.84 -20.83 -0.88
C CYS A 172 29.40 -21.03 -2.34
N ALA A 173 29.95 -22.04 -3.00
CA ALA A 173 29.80 -22.25 -4.44
C ALA A 173 29.42 -23.71 -4.72
N VAL A 174 28.37 -23.91 -5.53
CA VAL A 174 27.77 -25.23 -5.72
C VAL A 174 27.47 -25.47 -7.20
N PRO A 175 28.07 -26.52 -7.81
CA PRO A 175 27.64 -27.05 -9.10
C PRO A 175 26.28 -27.74 -9.01
N ILE A 176 25.49 -27.65 -10.08
CA ILE A 176 24.22 -28.41 -10.16
C ILE A 176 24.45 -29.86 -10.57
N VAL A 177 25.39 -30.08 -11.50
CA VAL A 177 25.86 -31.39 -11.99
C VAL A 177 27.37 -31.34 -12.16
N VAL A 178 28.03 -32.51 -12.17
CA VAL A 178 29.51 -32.57 -12.28
C VAL A 178 30.01 -32.81 -13.71
N LYS A 179 29.12 -33.22 -14.63
CA LYS A 179 29.40 -33.43 -16.06
C LYS A 179 28.11 -33.50 -16.86
N SER A 180 28.22 -33.44 -18.19
CA SER A 180 27.10 -33.55 -19.12
C SER A 180 26.21 -34.76 -18.86
N SER A 181 24.90 -34.51 -18.74
CA SER A 181 23.85 -35.52 -18.60
C SER A 181 23.98 -36.42 -17.36
N ASP A 182 24.74 -36.01 -16.34
CA ASP A 182 24.84 -36.71 -15.06
C ASP A 182 23.97 -36.05 -13.99
N PHE A 183 22.72 -36.50 -13.92
CA PHE A 183 21.75 -36.03 -12.93
C PHE A 183 21.79 -36.81 -11.61
N THR A 184 22.79 -37.66 -11.41
CA THR A 184 22.81 -38.62 -10.30
C THR A 184 23.97 -38.44 -9.34
N THR A 185 25.15 -38.06 -9.84
CA THR A 185 26.32 -37.83 -9.00
C THR A 185 26.16 -36.51 -8.22
N PRO A 186 26.29 -36.54 -6.88
CA PRO A 186 26.22 -35.32 -6.08
C PRO A 186 27.45 -34.44 -6.35
N ALA A 187 27.22 -33.14 -6.40
CA ALA A 187 28.23 -32.11 -6.61
C ALA A 187 28.80 -31.59 -5.29
N PRO A 188 30.05 -31.09 -5.27
CA PRO A 188 30.66 -30.53 -4.06
C PRO A 188 30.04 -29.19 -3.67
N VAL A 189 29.81 -28.99 -2.37
CA VAL A 189 29.56 -27.68 -1.77
C VAL A 189 30.92 -27.13 -1.36
N ILE A 190 31.37 -26.06 -2.03
CA ILE A 190 32.74 -25.54 -1.91
C ILE A 190 32.73 -24.21 -1.18
N ILE A 191 33.62 -24.02 -0.20
CA ILE A 191 33.88 -22.74 0.44
C ILE A 191 35.23 -22.20 -0.05
N TYR A 192 35.20 -21.12 -0.81
CA TYR A 192 36.40 -20.35 -1.16
C TYR A 192 36.62 -19.25 -0.12
N THR A 193 37.87 -19.06 0.32
CA THR A 193 38.23 -18.04 1.31
C THR A 193 39.15 -16.99 0.71
N GLN A 194 38.83 -15.71 0.91
CA GLN A 194 39.62 -14.59 0.44
C GLN A 194 41.06 -14.64 1.00
N PRO A 195 42.10 -14.53 0.15
CA PRO A 195 43.48 -14.40 0.59
C PRO A 195 43.75 -12.97 1.12
N ASP A 196 44.86 -12.78 1.83
CA ASP A 196 45.22 -11.48 2.42
C ASP A 196 45.38 -10.35 1.38
N HIS A 197 45.80 -10.71 0.17
CA HIS A 197 46.04 -9.76 -0.92
C HIS A 197 45.30 -10.19 -2.19
N PRO A 198 43.96 -10.01 -2.25
CA PRO A 198 43.13 -10.54 -3.35
C PRO A 198 43.49 -9.97 -4.72
N LYS A 199 44.08 -8.77 -4.80
CA LYS A 199 44.49 -8.14 -6.07
C LYS A 199 45.77 -8.73 -6.67
N ASN A 200 46.65 -9.26 -5.82
CA ASN A 200 48.02 -9.67 -6.17
C ASN A 200 48.25 -11.18 -6.03
N SER A 201 47.20 -11.95 -5.72
CA SER A 201 47.28 -13.39 -5.64
C SER A 201 47.55 -13.96 -7.03
N PHE A 202 48.73 -14.51 -7.25
CA PHE A 202 49.02 -15.33 -8.43
C PHE A 202 48.36 -16.72 -8.33
N ASP A 203 48.04 -17.15 -7.10
CA ASP A 203 47.38 -18.42 -6.81
C ASP A 203 45.86 -18.26 -6.70
N LEU A 204 45.14 -19.37 -6.92
CA LEU A 204 43.71 -19.50 -6.66
C LEU A 204 43.40 -19.31 -5.17
N TRP A 205 42.15 -18.96 -4.86
CA TRP A 205 41.72 -18.84 -3.46
C TRP A 205 41.74 -20.20 -2.76
N PRO A 206 42.14 -20.29 -1.48
CA PRO A 206 41.95 -21.49 -0.67
C PRO A 206 40.51 -21.99 -0.75
N ALA A 207 40.34 -23.29 -1.01
CA ALA A 207 39.05 -23.92 -1.23
C ALA A 207 38.91 -25.18 -0.37
N GLU A 208 37.74 -25.37 0.23
CA GLU A 208 37.38 -26.56 0.99
C GLU A 208 36.06 -27.13 0.47
N CYS A 209 36.01 -28.43 0.19
CA CYS A 209 34.75 -29.12 -0.07
C CYS A 209 34.16 -29.57 1.28
N VAL A 210 33.06 -28.96 1.70
CA VAL A 210 32.50 -29.16 3.05
C VAL A 210 31.47 -30.28 3.10
N MET A 211 30.84 -30.58 1.96
CA MET A 211 29.92 -31.72 1.77
C MET A 211 29.57 -31.88 0.28
N THR A 212 28.69 -32.83 -0.07
CA THR A 212 28.18 -33.02 -1.43
C THR A 212 26.64 -33.07 -1.46
N ARG A 213 25.99 -32.49 -2.47
CA ARG A 213 24.53 -32.49 -2.64
C ARG A 213 24.13 -32.67 -4.10
N THR A 214 22.90 -33.13 -4.34
CA THR A 214 22.45 -33.47 -5.70
C THR A 214 21.53 -32.40 -6.28
N LEU A 215 21.83 -31.96 -7.52
CA LEU A 215 21.00 -31.00 -8.28
C LEU A 215 20.65 -29.75 -7.47
N VAL A 216 21.62 -29.15 -6.77
CA VAL A 216 21.40 -27.89 -6.05
C VAL A 216 21.13 -26.79 -7.07
N HIS A 217 19.93 -26.24 -7.00
CA HIS A 217 19.46 -25.22 -7.94
C HIS A 217 19.31 -23.84 -7.31
N GLU A 218 19.20 -23.74 -5.98
CA GLU A 218 19.23 -22.45 -5.27
C GLU A 218 20.05 -22.54 -3.99
N LEU A 219 20.69 -21.41 -3.65
CA LEU A 219 21.48 -21.21 -2.44
C LEU A 219 21.11 -19.86 -1.85
N VAL A 220 20.72 -19.83 -0.58
CA VAL A 220 20.42 -18.59 0.15
C VAL A 220 21.34 -18.48 1.36
N VAL A 221 22.05 -17.35 1.47
CA VAL A 221 22.85 -17.04 2.66
C VAL A 221 21.95 -16.36 3.69
N ILE A 222 21.96 -16.88 4.92
CA ILE A 222 21.16 -16.38 6.04
C ILE A 222 22.12 -15.86 7.10
N PRO A 223 22.19 -14.53 7.29
CA PRO A 223 22.97 -13.94 8.36
C PRO A 223 22.48 -14.42 9.73
N ASP A 224 23.42 -14.69 10.63
CA ASP A 224 23.04 -15.04 12.00
C ASP A 224 22.49 -13.80 12.73
N PRO A 225 21.29 -13.88 13.33
CA PRO A 225 20.63 -12.72 13.94
C PRO A 225 21.36 -12.19 15.18
N GLN A 226 22.23 -13.00 15.80
CA GLN A 226 23.08 -12.61 16.92
C GLN A 226 24.48 -12.15 16.45
N GLY A 227 24.62 -11.93 15.15
CA GLY A 227 25.87 -11.53 14.53
C GLY A 227 26.91 -12.64 14.53
N GLY A 228 26.52 -13.92 14.62
CA GLY A 228 27.37 -15.12 14.48
C GLY A 228 27.94 -15.35 13.07
N LEU A 229 28.27 -16.60 12.73
CA LEU A 229 28.65 -16.99 11.37
C LEU A 229 27.40 -17.19 10.51
N ASP A 230 27.51 -16.85 9.23
CA ASP A 230 26.43 -16.99 8.28
C ASP A 230 26.12 -18.47 8.02
N ARG A 231 24.85 -18.72 7.69
CA ARG A 231 24.30 -20.05 7.47
C ARG A 231 23.80 -20.14 6.02
N VAL A 232 23.62 -21.34 5.51
CA VAL A 232 23.24 -21.53 4.10
C VAL A 232 22.04 -22.45 3.98
N LEU A 233 21.01 -22.00 3.28
CA LEU A 233 19.90 -22.82 2.83
C LEU A 233 20.17 -23.30 1.40
N LEU A 234 20.07 -24.60 1.18
CA LEU A 234 20.26 -25.25 -0.11
C LEU A 234 18.94 -25.88 -0.56
N ALA A 235 18.53 -25.60 -1.79
CA ALA A 235 17.40 -26.27 -2.45
C ALA A 235 17.93 -27.14 -3.59
N GLY A 236 17.64 -28.44 -3.52
CA GLY A 236 18.02 -29.40 -4.55
C GLY A 236 17.23 -30.69 -4.45
N ARG A 237 17.74 -31.75 -5.08
CA ARG A 237 17.05 -33.05 -5.11
C ARG A 237 16.95 -33.73 -3.74
N ASP A 238 17.83 -33.36 -2.82
CA ASP A 238 17.81 -33.82 -1.43
C ASP A 238 16.71 -33.12 -0.59
N GLY A 239 16.04 -32.12 -1.16
CA GLY A 239 15.02 -31.29 -0.53
C GLY A 239 15.55 -29.91 -0.20
N VAL A 240 15.19 -29.41 0.98
CA VAL A 240 15.64 -28.13 1.54
C VAL A 240 16.51 -28.41 2.76
N ASP A 241 17.80 -28.16 2.61
CA ASP A 241 18.81 -28.37 3.66
C ASP A 241 19.30 -27.04 4.21
N PHE A 242 19.50 -26.98 5.52
CA PHE A 242 20.11 -25.85 6.21
C PHE A 242 21.45 -26.27 6.80
N ILE A 243 22.53 -25.61 6.38
CA ILE A 243 23.90 -25.96 6.75
C ILE A 243 24.58 -24.77 7.43
N TRP A 244 25.40 -25.06 8.45
CA TRP A 244 26.15 -24.03 9.17
C TRP A 244 27.42 -24.61 9.76
N PHE A 245 28.36 -23.74 10.11
CA PHE A 245 29.58 -24.12 10.81
C PHE A 245 29.48 -23.77 12.29
N GLU A 246 29.67 -24.75 13.17
CA GLU A 246 29.66 -24.54 14.61
C GLU A 246 30.71 -25.46 15.26
N ARG A 247 31.41 -24.94 16.29
CA ARG A 247 32.39 -25.72 17.10
C ARG A 247 33.44 -26.46 16.25
N GLY A 248 33.85 -25.87 15.12
CA GLY A 248 34.89 -26.43 14.26
C GLY A 248 34.39 -27.46 13.24
N ASN A 249 33.07 -27.71 13.14
CA ASN A 249 32.49 -28.68 12.21
C ASN A 249 31.34 -28.08 11.41
N TRP A 250 31.09 -28.65 10.24
CA TRP A 250 29.90 -28.37 9.44
C TRP A 250 28.75 -29.27 9.88
N GLU A 251 27.62 -28.63 10.14
CA GLU A 251 26.37 -29.28 10.54
C GLU A 251 25.33 -29.15 9.43
N ILE A 252 24.38 -30.08 9.41
CA ILE A 252 23.21 -30.06 8.53
C ILE A 252 21.93 -30.33 9.31
N PHE A 253 20.90 -29.58 8.96
CA PHE A 253 19.52 -29.82 9.34
C PHE A 253 18.63 -29.86 8.09
N ASN A 254 17.90 -30.96 7.86
CA ASN A 254 16.96 -31.06 6.75
C ASN A 254 15.61 -30.44 7.15
N VAL A 255 15.24 -29.34 6.51
CA VAL A 255 13.93 -28.67 6.71
C VAL A 255 12.81 -29.54 6.13
N GLY A 256 13.08 -30.18 4.99
CA GLY A 256 12.19 -31.19 4.44
C GLY A 256 12.64 -31.70 3.08
N ARG A 257 12.02 -32.79 2.61
CA ARG A 257 12.46 -33.53 1.41
C ARG A 257 11.89 -33.05 0.08
N GLY A 258 11.12 -31.96 0.06
CA GLY A 258 10.45 -31.45 -1.15
C GLY A 258 9.46 -32.43 -1.79
N LEU A 259 9.35 -32.35 -3.12
CA LEU A 259 8.55 -33.26 -3.94
C LEU A 259 9.07 -34.69 -3.83
N SER A 260 8.17 -35.66 -3.66
CA SER A 260 8.55 -37.08 -3.65
C SER A 260 8.97 -37.56 -5.04
N LYS A 261 9.99 -38.41 -5.12
CA LYS A 261 10.36 -39.12 -6.34
C LYS A 261 9.19 -39.91 -6.95
N ASP A 262 8.31 -40.44 -6.09
CA ASP A 262 7.17 -41.25 -6.53
C ASP A 262 6.07 -40.41 -7.21
N ALA A 263 6.10 -39.08 -7.07
CA ALA A 263 5.14 -38.19 -7.75
C ALA A 263 5.30 -38.28 -9.28
N HIS A 264 6.54 -38.40 -9.76
CA HIS A 264 6.88 -38.58 -11.16
C HIS A 264 8.03 -39.59 -11.30
N PRO A 265 7.74 -40.91 -11.30
CA PRO A 265 8.76 -41.96 -11.20
C PRO A 265 9.86 -41.94 -12.27
N ASN A 266 9.54 -41.40 -13.46
CA ASN A 266 10.46 -41.28 -14.60
C ASN A 266 11.20 -39.93 -14.65
N SER A 267 10.82 -38.97 -13.80
CA SER A 267 11.48 -37.68 -13.72
C SER A 267 12.80 -37.80 -12.94
N PRO A 268 13.92 -37.26 -13.45
CA PRO A 268 15.14 -37.11 -12.66
C PRO A 268 15.03 -36.00 -11.59
N TYR A 269 13.93 -35.23 -11.61
CA TYR A 269 13.73 -34.02 -10.82
C TYR A 269 12.66 -34.23 -9.74
N TRP A 270 13.12 -34.35 -8.51
CA TRP A 270 12.31 -34.32 -7.29
C TRP A 270 13.00 -33.43 -6.25
N GLY A 271 12.51 -33.36 -5.02
CA GLY A 271 13.06 -32.44 -4.01
C GLY A 271 12.61 -31.00 -4.23
N ALA A 272 13.52 -30.04 -4.13
CA ALA A 272 13.28 -28.61 -4.28
C ALA A 272 14.11 -28.02 -5.45
N GLY A 273 13.51 -27.08 -6.18
CA GLY A 273 14.19 -26.25 -7.18
C GLY A 273 14.62 -24.89 -6.63
N SER A 274 13.88 -24.33 -5.67
CA SER A 274 14.24 -23.06 -5.01
C SER A 274 13.66 -23.05 -3.59
N ALA A 275 14.30 -22.32 -2.68
CA ALA A 275 13.75 -22.08 -1.36
C ALA A 275 14.14 -20.68 -0.86
N ALA A 276 13.31 -20.11 0.02
CA ALA A 276 13.54 -18.84 0.69
C ALA A 276 12.98 -18.89 2.12
N VAL A 277 13.53 -18.10 3.02
CA VAL A 277 13.10 -18.04 4.42
C VAL A 277 12.29 -16.78 4.64
N GLY A 278 11.05 -16.96 5.13
CA GLY A 278 10.14 -15.86 5.43
C GLY A 278 10.16 -15.49 6.89
N ARG A 279 10.42 -14.21 7.17
CA ARG A 279 10.21 -13.58 8.47
C ARG A 279 8.73 -13.52 8.81
N VAL A 280 8.42 -13.69 10.09
CA VAL A 280 7.10 -13.41 10.65
C VAL A 280 7.34 -12.69 11.97
N ASP A 281 7.00 -11.41 12.02
CA ASP A 281 7.28 -10.55 13.16
C ASP A 281 8.79 -10.56 13.53
N ASP A 282 9.12 -10.98 14.75
CA ASP A 282 10.49 -11.07 15.27
C ASP A 282 11.20 -12.40 14.96
N ASP A 283 10.48 -13.40 14.43
CA ASP A 283 11.06 -14.65 13.98
C ASP A 283 11.57 -14.53 12.54
N TYR A 284 12.89 -14.48 12.38
CA TYR A 284 13.54 -14.41 11.06
C TYR A 284 13.27 -15.63 10.16
N ALA A 285 12.73 -16.72 10.73
CA ALA A 285 12.35 -17.93 10.00
C ALA A 285 11.01 -18.47 10.49
N GLY A 286 9.95 -17.65 10.39
CA GLY A 286 8.60 -18.07 10.72
C GLY A 286 8.07 -19.15 9.76
N TYR A 287 8.50 -19.12 8.48
CA TYR A 287 8.28 -20.20 7.52
C TYR A 287 9.41 -20.32 6.48
N VAL A 288 9.43 -21.42 5.74
CA VAL A 288 10.33 -21.59 4.57
C VAL A 288 9.49 -21.85 3.33
N GLY A 289 9.51 -20.93 2.36
CA GLY A 289 8.86 -21.09 1.07
C GLY A 289 9.73 -21.89 0.10
N SER A 290 9.11 -22.67 -0.78
CA SER A 290 9.81 -23.55 -1.71
C SER A 290 9.07 -23.69 -3.04
N SER A 291 9.82 -23.81 -4.13
CA SER A 291 9.33 -24.38 -5.39
C SER A 291 9.96 -25.75 -5.60
N GLU A 292 9.19 -26.72 -6.07
CA GLU A 292 9.59 -28.12 -5.95
C GLU A 292 9.83 -28.83 -7.29
N GLY A 293 10.83 -29.73 -7.27
CA GLY A 293 11.48 -30.23 -8.48
C GLY A 293 12.31 -29.14 -9.18
N LEU A 294 13.37 -29.56 -9.88
CA LEU A 294 14.12 -28.64 -10.74
C LEU A 294 13.18 -28.05 -11.79
N HIS A 295 13.02 -26.73 -11.77
CA HIS A 295 12.12 -25.98 -12.64
C HIS A 295 10.66 -26.46 -12.62
N GLY A 296 10.12 -26.98 -11.50
CA GLY A 296 8.78 -27.56 -11.46
C GLY A 296 7.60 -26.57 -11.52
N ASN A 297 6.40 -27.05 -11.19
CA ASN A 297 5.15 -26.26 -11.13
C ASN A 297 4.53 -26.18 -9.74
N THR A 298 5.19 -26.77 -8.73
CA THR A 298 4.63 -26.86 -7.37
C THR A 298 5.25 -25.82 -6.46
N VAL A 299 4.41 -25.06 -5.78
CA VAL A 299 4.78 -24.18 -4.67
C VAL A 299 4.38 -24.85 -3.36
N SER A 300 5.31 -24.93 -2.43
CA SER A 300 5.08 -25.43 -1.08
C SER A 300 5.67 -24.49 -0.03
N VAL A 301 5.23 -24.68 1.21
CA VAL A 301 5.81 -24.04 2.39
C VAL A 301 6.07 -25.08 3.46
N TYR A 302 7.12 -24.86 4.23
CA TYR A 302 7.38 -25.55 5.47
C TYR A 302 7.01 -24.63 6.62
N THR A 303 6.18 -25.12 7.53
CA THR A 303 5.73 -24.38 8.71
C THR A 303 6.08 -25.13 9.98
N LYS A 304 6.17 -24.41 11.08
CA LYS A 304 6.42 -24.92 12.42
C LYS A 304 5.28 -24.50 13.36
N SER A 305 5.22 -25.10 14.55
CA SER A 305 4.24 -24.67 15.55
C SER A 305 4.52 -23.23 15.99
N ARG A 306 3.47 -22.44 16.24
CA ARG A 306 3.61 -21.07 16.81
C ARG A 306 4.28 -21.06 18.19
N LYS A 307 4.34 -22.20 18.88
CA LYS A 307 5.01 -22.34 20.18
C LYS A 307 6.48 -22.73 20.07
N SER A 308 6.97 -22.96 18.86
CA SER A 308 8.37 -23.31 18.59
C SER A 308 9.30 -22.12 18.84
N LYS A 309 10.57 -22.41 19.14
CA LYS A 309 11.61 -21.38 19.18
C LYS A 309 11.80 -20.71 17.81
N HIS A 310 12.31 -19.47 17.82
CA HIS A 310 12.64 -18.74 16.60
C HIS A 310 13.79 -19.40 15.84
N GLY A 311 13.84 -19.19 14.52
CA GLY A 311 14.86 -19.78 13.65
C GLY A 311 14.49 -21.15 13.09
N ILE A 312 15.51 -21.91 12.63
CA ILE A 312 15.32 -23.10 11.78
C ILE A 312 15.62 -24.43 12.47
N ILE A 313 16.70 -24.50 13.23
CA ILE A 313 17.29 -25.76 13.73
C ILE A 313 16.54 -26.34 14.93
N ASP A 314 16.55 -27.67 15.07
CA ASP A 314 15.86 -28.46 16.12
C ASP A 314 14.35 -28.21 16.21
N LEU A 315 13.71 -28.05 15.07
CA LEU A 315 12.28 -27.79 14.95
C LEU A 315 11.62 -28.84 14.07
N GLU A 316 10.38 -29.21 14.37
CA GLU A 316 9.60 -30.03 13.46
C GLU A 316 8.97 -29.12 12.39
N TRP A 317 9.38 -29.35 11.14
CA TRP A 317 8.87 -28.63 9.98
C TRP A 317 7.88 -29.50 9.22
N LYS A 318 6.70 -28.93 8.95
CA LYS A 318 5.63 -29.60 8.22
C LYS A 318 5.49 -29.00 6.82
N ARG A 319 5.54 -29.85 5.80
CA ARG A 319 5.34 -29.47 4.40
C ARG A 319 3.86 -29.30 4.09
N HIS A 320 3.50 -28.18 3.45
CA HIS A 320 2.19 -27.88 2.90
C HIS A 320 2.34 -27.51 1.43
N VAL A 321 1.65 -28.21 0.52
CA VAL A 321 1.54 -27.78 -0.88
C VAL A 321 0.52 -26.66 -0.95
N LEU A 322 0.92 -25.50 -1.47
CA LEU A 322 0.03 -24.36 -1.63
C LEU A 322 -0.67 -24.40 -2.99
N HIS A 323 0.09 -24.65 -4.04
CA HIS A 323 -0.42 -24.63 -5.41
C HIS A 323 0.42 -25.50 -6.34
N ASP A 324 -0.23 -26.09 -7.34
CA ASP A 324 0.40 -26.78 -8.46
C ASP A 324 -0.16 -26.15 -9.75
N PHE A 325 0.70 -25.48 -10.51
CA PHE A 325 0.33 -24.78 -11.72
C PHE A 325 0.07 -25.72 -12.92
N GLY A 326 0.19 -27.03 -12.75
CA GLY A 326 -0.22 -28.04 -13.72
C GLY A 326 0.93 -28.95 -14.18
N PRO A 327 0.72 -29.76 -15.22
CA PRO A 327 1.66 -30.81 -15.59
C PRO A 327 3.01 -30.27 -16.06
N LEU A 328 4.03 -31.10 -15.89
CA LEU A 328 5.36 -30.93 -16.47
C LEU A 328 5.34 -31.27 -17.97
N ASN A 329 6.28 -30.71 -18.73
CA ASN A 329 6.52 -31.04 -20.14
C ASN A 329 7.33 -32.35 -20.30
N ASP A 330 7.64 -32.73 -21.55
CA ASP A 330 8.42 -33.93 -21.88
C ASP A 330 9.86 -33.89 -21.35
N GLY A 331 10.38 -32.70 -21.07
CA GLY A 331 11.65 -32.50 -20.37
C GLY A 331 11.54 -32.64 -18.85
N PHE A 332 10.38 -33.03 -18.32
CA PHE A 332 10.06 -33.10 -16.89
C PHE A 332 10.18 -31.77 -16.14
N THR A 333 9.99 -30.66 -16.85
CA THR A 333 10.08 -29.31 -16.28
C THR A 333 8.74 -28.57 -16.41
N GLY A 334 8.56 -27.58 -15.56
CA GLY A 334 7.44 -26.65 -15.51
C GLY A 334 7.93 -25.22 -15.69
N SER A 335 7.34 -24.31 -14.92
CA SER A 335 7.45 -22.87 -15.15
C SER A 335 8.00 -22.07 -13.98
N ILE A 336 8.31 -22.67 -12.83
CA ILE A 336 8.84 -21.94 -11.67
C ILE A 336 10.37 -22.03 -11.65
N HIS A 337 11.06 -20.90 -11.64
CA HIS A 337 12.53 -20.88 -11.54
C HIS A 337 13.04 -20.53 -10.13
N GLN A 338 12.37 -19.61 -9.44
CA GLN A 338 12.83 -19.05 -8.17
C GLN A 338 11.65 -18.72 -7.25
N VAL A 339 11.88 -18.82 -5.95
CA VAL A 339 11.08 -18.15 -4.92
C VAL A 339 11.95 -17.23 -4.07
N VAL A 340 11.41 -16.09 -3.64
CA VAL A 340 12.06 -15.15 -2.71
C VAL A 340 11.06 -14.67 -1.67
N CYS A 341 11.53 -14.37 -0.46
CA CYS A 341 10.69 -13.81 0.61
C CYS A 341 11.00 -12.32 0.78
N ALA A 342 9.96 -11.50 0.95
CA ALA A 342 10.08 -10.07 1.21
C ALA A 342 8.80 -9.52 1.84
N ASP A 343 8.92 -8.58 2.78
CA ASP A 343 7.82 -7.81 3.39
C ASP A 343 7.32 -6.75 2.40
N ILE A 344 6.45 -7.17 1.48
CA ILE A 344 5.99 -6.36 0.35
C ILE A 344 4.94 -5.33 0.79
N ASP A 345 4.17 -5.63 1.83
CA ASP A 345 3.15 -4.72 2.35
C ASP A 345 3.46 -4.03 3.68
N GLY A 346 4.64 -4.30 4.24
CA GLY A 346 5.22 -3.56 5.37
C GLY A 346 4.62 -3.93 6.71
N ASP A 347 4.03 -5.12 6.84
CA ASP A 347 3.37 -5.57 8.06
C ASP A 347 4.28 -6.36 9.00
N GLY A 348 5.56 -6.52 8.64
CA GLY A 348 6.56 -7.27 9.41
C GLY A 348 6.55 -8.77 9.12
N THR A 349 5.69 -9.24 8.21
CA THR A 349 5.66 -10.62 7.72
C THR A 349 6.08 -10.65 6.26
N ASP A 350 7.07 -11.47 5.92
CA ASP A 350 7.46 -11.62 4.52
C ASP A 350 6.37 -12.35 3.73
N GLU A 351 6.01 -11.79 2.58
CA GLU A 351 5.33 -12.50 1.49
C GLU A 351 6.30 -13.38 0.71
N LEU A 352 5.77 -14.44 0.08
CA LEU A 352 6.52 -15.30 -0.83
C LEU A 352 6.25 -14.93 -2.29
N LEU A 353 7.26 -14.42 -2.99
CA LEU A 353 7.21 -14.15 -4.42
C LEU A 353 7.70 -15.36 -5.23
N VAL A 354 6.99 -15.67 -6.31
CA VAL A 354 7.29 -16.81 -7.19
C VAL A 354 7.56 -16.33 -8.62
N ALA A 355 8.76 -16.63 -9.12
CA ALA A 355 9.22 -16.26 -10.46
C ALA A 355 8.75 -17.32 -11.48
N MET A 356 7.76 -16.95 -12.29
CA MET A 356 7.21 -17.79 -13.34
C MET A 356 7.84 -17.44 -14.69
N MET A 357 8.61 -18.38 -15.24
CA MET A 357 9.36 -18.27 -16.49
C MET A 357 8.43 -18.00 -17.69
N GLY A 358 7.27 -18.64 -17.71
CA GLY A 358 6.44 -18.81 -18.91
C GLY A 358 6.24 -20.28 -19.23
N SER A 359 5.43 -20.56 -20.23
CA SER A 359 5.15 -21.93 -20.67
C SER A 359 4.91 -22.02 -22.16
N GLU A 360 5.04 -23.23 -22.69
CA GLU A 360 4.56 -23.62 -24.02
C GLU A 360 3.51 -24.73 -23.88
N PRO A 361 2.26 -24.52 -24.34
CA PRO A 361 1.73 -23.27 -24.88
C PRO A 361 1.70 -22.11 -23.84
N PRO A 362 1.63 -20.84 -24.29
CA PRO A 362 1.62 -19.68 -23.39
C PRO A 362 0.49 -19.72 -22.36
N SER A 363 0.80 -19.39 -21.10
CA SER A 363 -0.17 -19.26 -20.02
C SER A 363 0.21 -18.11 -19.08
N PHE A 364 -0.74 -17.21 -18.81
CA PHE A 364 -0.55 -16.11 -17.86
C PHE A 364 -0.38 -16.62 -16.42
N ASP A 365 -1.05 -17.72 -16.05
CA ASP A 365 -0.87 -18.32 -14.73
C ASP A 365 0.58 -18.81 -14.53
N LYS A 366 1.21 -19.24 -15.62
CA LYS A 366 2.60 -19.72 -15.66
C LYS A 366 3.62 -18.65 -16.10
N THR A 367 3.24 -17.37 -16.17
CA THR A 367 4.12 -16.28 -16.61
C THR A 367 4.07 -15.09 -15.65
N GLY A 368 5.23 -14.59 -15.22
CA GLY A 368 5.37 -13.42 -14.34
C GLY A 368 5.47 -13.72 -12.86
N VAL A 369 4.90 -12.88 -12.00
CA VAL A 369 5.15 -12.94 -10.55
C VAL A 369 3.86 -13.16 -9.78
N TRP A 370 3.83 -14.23 -9.00
CA TRP A 370 2.82 -14.45 -7.97
C TRP A 370 3.36 -14.03 -6.61
N CYS A 371 2.50 -13.45 -5.78
CA CYS A 371 2.75 -13.11 -4.39
C CYS A 371 1.81 -13.93 -3.50
N PHE A 372 2.38 -14.68 -2.55
CA PHE A 372 1.62 -15.44 -1.57
C PHE A 372 1.75 -14.78 -0.20
N LYS A 373 0.62 -14.36 0.37
CA LYS A 373 0.57 -13.73 1.70
C LYS A 373 0.10 -14.73 2.76
N PRO A 374 0.84 -14.92 3.87
CA PRO A 374 0.39 -15.77 4.97
C PRO A 374 -0.95 -15.31 5.56
N ILE A 375 -1.88 -16.24 5.75
CA ILE A 375 -3.18 -15.98 6.41
C ILE A 375 -3.30 -16.80 7.70
N ASP A 376 -2.84 -18.06 7.67
CA ASP A 376 -2.78 -18.94 8.84
C ASP A 376 -1.62 -19.93 8.66
N LEU A 377 -0.44 -19.55 9.15
CA LEU A 377 0.79 -20.34 9.03
C LEU A 377 0.71 -21.72 9.69
N GLU A 378 -0.01 -21.87 10.81
CA GLU A 378 -0.13 -23.16 11.50
C GLU A 378 -0.90 -24.17 10.63
N LYS A 379 -1.84 -23.67 9.81
CA LYS A 379 -2.58 -24.48 8.84
C LYS A 379 -1.98 -24.46 7.43
N GLY A 380 -0.87 -23.74 7.22
CA GLY A 380 -0.27 -23.54 5.90
C GLY A 380 -1.21 -22.85 4.90
N LYS A 381 -2.03 -21.90 5.35
CA LYS A 381 -2.95 -21.15 4.49
C LYS A 381 -2.35 -19.81 4.08
N PHE A 382 -2.35 -19.58 2.77
CA PHE A 382 -1.88 -18.37 2.12
C PHE A 382 -2.93 -17.89 1.13
N SER A 383 -3.05 -16.56 0.97
CA SER A 383 -3.73 -15.98 -0.20
C SER A 383 -2.72 -15.84 -1.34
N MET A 384 -3.20 -15.68 -2.57
CA MET A 384 -2.36 -15.63 -3.78
C MET A 384 -2.82 -14.49 -4.67
N ILE A 385 -1.90 -13.61 -5.06
CA ILE A 385 -2.16 -12.39 -5.85
C ILE A 385 -1.14 -12.29 -6.99
N LYS A 386 -1.59 -11.93 -8.20
CA LYS A 386 -0.70 -11.74 -9.35
C LYS A 386 -0.14 -10.32 -9.35
N LEU A 387 1.18 -10.17 -9.36
CA LEU A 387 1.85 -8.86 -9.41
C LEU A 387 2.33 -8.48 -10.82
N SER A 388 2.63 -9.46 -11.67
CA SER A 388 3.05 -9.23 -13.06
C SER A 388 2.70 -10.42 -13.95
N ASN A 389 2.41 -10.13 -15.23
CA ASN A 389 2.12 -11.12 -16.28
C ASN A 389 3.27 -11.29 -17.30
N GLU A 390 4.40 -10.61 -17.11
CA GLU A 390 5.58 -10.73 -17.98
C GLU A 390 6.58 -11.70 -17.39
N SER A 391 7.21 -12.54 -18.22
CA SER A 391 8.17 -13.57 -17.79
C SER A 391 9.14 -13.08 -16.71
N ALA A 392 9.30 -13.90 -15.67
CA ALA A 392 10.25 -13.69 -14.60
C ALA A 392 11.08 -14.98 -14.42
N GLY A 393 12.31 -14.96 -14.90
CA GLY A 393 13.31 -15.99 -14.60
C GLY A 393 13.92 -15.79 -13.23
N ARG A 394 14.13 -14.55 -12.81
CA ARG A 394 14.65 -14.23 -11.48
C ARG A 394 14.03 -12.92 -10.98
N ILE A 395 13.89 -12.80 -9.67
CA ILE A 395 13.33 -11.64 -8.97
C ILE A 395 14.43 -11.05 -8.09
N ALA A 396 14.61 -9.73 -8.16
CA ALA A 396 15.42 -8.96 -7.21
C ALA A 396 14.53 -7.94 -6.48
N VAL A 397 14.59 -7.91 -5.15
CA VAL A 397 13.77 -7.04 -4.29
C VAL A 397 14.68 -6.04 -3.59
N ALA A 398 14.33 -4.76 -3.65
CA ALA A 398 15.02 -3.68 -2.95
C ALA A 398 14.16 -2.40 -2.94
N ASP A 399 14.51 -1.43 -2.09
CA ASP A 399 13.95 -0.08 -2.17
C ASP A 399 14.73 0.75 -3.20
N TYR A 400 14.31 0.75 -4.48
CA TYR A 400 15.01 1.46 -5.54
C TYR A 400 14.77 2.98 -5.48
N SER A 401 13.71 3.44 -4.82
CA SER A 401 13.33 4.86 -4.68
C SER A 401 13.81 5.54 -3.40
N SER A 402 14.39 4.80 -2.45
CA SER A 402 14.74 5.31 -1.12
C SER A 402 13.54 5.88 -0.36
N ASN A 403 12.35 5.32 -0.56
CA ASN A 403 11.10 5.76 0.07
C ASN A 403 10.63 4.82 1.20
N GLY A 404 11.40 3.78 1.50
CA GLY A 404 11.07 2.77 2.51
C GLY A 404 10.12 1.68 2.01
N HIS A 405 9.77 1.65 0.72
CA HIS A 405 8.94 0.61 0.13
C HIS A 405 9.82 -0.40 -0.61
N LEU A 406 9.45 -1.68 -0.56
CA LEU A 406 10.12 -2.69 -1.36
C LEU A 406 9.54 -2.71 -2.78
N ASP A 407 10.39 -2.39 -3.74
CA ASP A 407 10.17 -2.60 -5.16
C ASP A 407 10.66 -4.00 -5.54
N PHE A 408 10.24 -4.50 -6.71
CA PHE A 408 10.85 -5.68 -7.29
C PHE A 408 11.25 -5.44 -8.75
N SER A 409 12.26 -6.15 -9.21
CA SER A 409 12.66 -6.19 -10.61
C SER A 409 12.72 -7.63 -11.10
N THR A 410 12.44 -7.82 -12.39
CA THR A 410 12.47 -9.12 -13.04
C THR A 410 13.26 -9.05 -14.33
N ILE A 411 13.86 -10.18 -14.70
CA ILE A 411 14.34 -10.43 -16.05
C ILE A 411 13.54 -11.58 -16.65
N SER A 412 13.19 -11.49 -17.93
CA SER A 412 12.53 -12.60 -18.62
C SER A 412 13.42 -13.83 -18.66
N TYR A 413 12.85 -15.01 -18.48
CA TYR A 413 13.56 -16.26 -18.70
C TYR A 413 13.60 -16.56 -20.20
N SER A 414 14.79 -16.44 -20.80
CA SER A 414 14.99 -16.75 -22.21
C SER A 414 16.35 -17.38 -22.40
N VAL A 415 16.38 -18.71 -22.48
CA VAL A 415 17.59 -19.52 -22.61
C VAL A 415 17.46 -20.37 -23.88
N PRO A 416 18.29 -20.10 -24.92
CA PRO A 416 18.23 -20.83 -26.17
C PRO A 416 18.34 -22.34 -25.99
N GLY A 417 17.43 -23.09 -26.62
CA GLY A 417 17.39 -24.55 -26.53
C GLY A 417 16.79 -25.12 -25.24
N TYR A 418 16.23 -24.27 -24.37
CA TYR A 418 15.44 -24.70 -23.21
C TYR A 418 14.02 -24.10 -23.22
N PHE A 419 13.89 -22.78 -23.00
CA PHE A 419 12.64 -22.03 -23.08
C PHE A 419 12.99 -20.57 -23.38
N GLU A 420 12.33 -19.98 -24.37
CA GLU A 420 12.62 -18.64 -24.88
C GLU A 420 11.39 -17.75 -24.77
N SER A 421 11.32 -16.95 -23.70
CA SER A 421 10.23 -15.98 -23.56
C SER A 421 10.29 -14.93 -24.66
N PRO A 422 9.16 -14.61 -25.33
CA PRO A 422 9.13 -13.57 -26.35
C PRO A 422 9.44 -12.20 -25.74
N ASN A 423 10.14 -11.35 -26.50
CA ASN A 423 10.49 -9.98 -26.10
C ASN A 423 11.22 -9.90 -24.76
N CYS A 424 12.28 -10.71 -24.59
CA CYS A 424 13.09 -10.73 -23.38
C CYS A 424 13.49 -9.31 -22.92
N ALA A 425 13.23 -9.01 -21.65
CA ALA A 425 13.34 -7.67 -21.08
C ALA A 425 13.74 -7.70 -19.60
N ILE A 426 14.20 -6.56 -19.09
CA ILE A 426 14.34 -6.28 -17.67
C ILE A 426 13.28 -5.25 -17.30
N ASN A 427 12.49 -5.54 -16.28
CA ASN A 427 11.40 -4.69 -15.81
C ASN A 427 11.60 -4.38 -14.32
N GLY A 428 11.36 -3.13 -13.94
CA GLY A 428 11.21 -2.69 -12.55
C GLY A 428 9.74 -2.47 -12.22
N TYR A 429 9.34 -2.77 -11.00
CA TYR A 429 7.98 -2.64 -10.50
C TYR A 429 8.04 -1.84 -9.21
N SER A 430 7.63 -0.58 -9.31
CA SER A 430 7.81 0.40 -8.23
C SER A 430 6.58 0.43 -7.35
N ALA A 431 6.74 0.13 -6.08
CA ALA A 431 5.68 0.14 -5.10
C ALA A 431 5.20 1.59 -4.89
N VAL A 432 3.92 1.81 -5.20
CA VAL A 432 3.24 3.09 -5.00
C VAL A 432 1.94 2.86 -4.26
N GLY A 433 1.66 3.70 -3.26
CA GLY A 433 0.32 3.78 -2.68
C GLY A 433 -0.60 4.74 -3.44
N ILE A 434 -0.13 5.46 -4.47
CA ILE A 434 -1.01 6.29 -5.28
C ILE A 434 -0.67 6.03 -6.73
N THR A 435 -1.64 5.56 -7.52
CA THR A 435 -1.52 5.49 -8.98
C THR A 435 -2.21 6.69 -9.62
N ALA A 436 -1.77 7.06 -10.83
CA ALA A 436 -2.36 8.16 -11.58
C ALA A 436 -2.61 7.74 -13.02
N GLU A 437 -3.84 7.97 -13.48
CA GLU A 437 -4.28 7.65 -14.83
C GLU A 437 -4.82 8.91 -15.52
N LYS A 438 -4.46 9.11 -16.78
CA LYS A 438 -5.02 10.17 -17.61
C LYS A 438 -6.41 9.72 -18.07
N LEU A 439 -7.43 10.50 -17.79
CA LEU A 439 -8.75 10.37 -18.40
C LEU A 439 -8.74 11.14 -19.74
N GLN A 440 -9.50 12.23 -19.82
CA GLN A 440 -9.42 13.16 -20.96
C GLN A 440 -8.55 14.36 -20.59
N ASN A 441 -9.18 15.37 -19.98
CA ASN A 441 -8.53 16.59 -19.49
C ASN A 441 -8.29 16.55 -17.98
N GLU A 442 -8.58 15.41 -17.35
CA GLU A 442 -8.53 15.18 -15.91
C GLU A 442 -7.64 13.98 -15.58
N VAL A 443 -7.19 13.90 -14.33
CA VAL A 443 -6.41 12.77 -13.81
C VAL A 443 -7.26 12.01 -12.79
N CYS A 444 -7.23 10.67 -12.86
CA CYS A 444 -7.77 9.81 -11.81
C CYS A 444 -6.63 9.29 -10.95
N PHE A 445 -6.62 9.68 -9.68
CA PHE A 445 -5.79 9.09 -8.65
C PHE A 445 -6.52 7.92 -8.00
N ARG A 446 -5.86 6.76 -7.92
CA ARG A 446 -6.37 5.61 -7.16
C ARG A 446 -5.48 5.37 -5.96
N VAL A 447 -6.08 5.26 -4.77
CA VAL A 447 -5.39 5.18 -3.48
C VAL A 447 -5.87 3.96 -2.67
N PRO A 448 -5.04 3.34 -1.82
CA PRO A 448 -5.47 2.26 -0.95
C PRO A 448 -6.37 2.81 0.15
N ARG A 449 -7.03 1.90 0.86
CA ARG A 449 -7.68 2.27 2.12
C ARG A 449 -6.59 2.56 3.16
N PRO A 450 -6.66 3.70 3.88
CA PRO A 450 -5.59 4.03 4.81
C PRO A 450 -5.45 2.99 5.92
N ALA A 451 -6.56 2.45 6.43
CA ALA A 451 -6.58 1.41 7.46
C ALA A 451 -5.83 0.10 7.09
N THR A 452 -5.70 -0.21 5.79
CA THR A 452 -5.06 -1.46 5.33
C THR A 452 -3.65 -1.26 4.80
N THR A 453 -3.21 -0.04 4.51
CA THR A 453 -1.81 0.20 4.13
C THR A 453 -0.92 0.33 5.37
N ARG A 454 0.38 0.08 5.22
CA ARG A 454 1.43 0.37 6.22
C ARG A 454 2.38 1.47 5.77
N PHE A 455 2.12 2.01 4.58
CA PHE A 455 3.00 2.95 3.93
C PHE A 455 2.38 4.34 3.86
N VAL A 456 3.20 5.34 4.18
CA VAL A 456 2.90 6.73 3.84
C VAL A 456 3.09 6.88 2.33
N SER A 457 2.10 7.45 1.65
CA SER A 457 2.22 7.76 0.22
C SER A 457 1.88 9.20 -0.07
N GLU A 458 2.68 9.85 -0.90
CA GLU A 458 2.44 11.22 -1.35
C GLU A 458 2.69 11.38 -2.85
N VAL A 459 1.90 12.25 -3.49
CA VAL A 459 2.15 12.70 -4.86
C VAL A 459 1.86 14.20 -4.97
N GLU A 460 2.88 15.00 -5.30
CA GLU A 460 2.67 16.39 -5.71
C GLU A 460 2.03 16.39 -7.10
N PHE A 461 0.93 17.12 -7.31
CA PHE A 461 0.21 17.05 -8.59
C PHE A 461 -0.03 18.39 -9.29
N LEU A 462 -0.18 19.49 -8.54
CA LEU A 462 -0.45 20.81 -9.12
C LEU A 462 0.26 21.93 -8.35
N ASP A 463 1.10 22.71 -9.02
CA ASP A 463 1.63 23.99 -8.50
C ASP A 463 0.74 25.13 -8.98
N VAL A 464 -0.02 25.76 -8.09
CA VAL A 464 -1.01 26.78 -8.41
C VAL A 464 -1.19 27.75 -7.23
N ALA A 465 -1.38 29.04 -7.54
CA ALA A 465 -1.68 30.08 -6.55
C ALA A 465 -0.76 30.05 -5.30
N ALA A 466 0.56 30.00 -5.54
CA ALA A 466 1.60 29.94 -4.51
C ALA A 466 1.62 28.66 -3.65
N ARG A 467 0.93 27.58 -4.09
CA ARG A 467 0.87 26.30 -3.39
C ARG A 467 1.14 25.13 -4.31
N LYS A 468 1.88 24.15 -3.80
CA LYS A 468 1.92 22.81 -4.38
C LYS A 468 0.87 21.94 -3.69
N LEU A 469 -0.15 21.55 -4.44
CA LEU A 469 -1.15 20.60 -3.99
C LEU A 469 -0.55 19.20 -4.05
N THR A 470 -0.60 18.51 -2.91
CA THR A 470 -0.02 17.17 -2.73
C THR A 470 -1.10 16.26 -2.16
N LEU A 471 -1.39 15.14 -2.83
CA LEU A 471 -2.27 14.11 -2.29
C LEU A 471 -1.47 13.22 -1.34
N VAL A 472 -1.96 13.00 -0.13
CA VAL A 472 -1.28 12.23 0.92
C VAL A 472 -2.22 11.16 1.47
N VAL A 473 -1.68 9.95 1.66
CA VAL A 473 -2.33 8.82 2.33
C VAL A 473 -1.46 8.42 3.52
N LEU A 474 -2.06 8.39 4.72
CA LEU A 474 -1.38 7.99 5.96
C LEU A 474 -2.02 6.73 6.54
N PRO A 475 -1.24 5.69 6.88
CA PRO A 475 -1.70 4.56 7.69
C PRO A 475 -2.27 5.01 9.05
N PRO A 476 -2.93 4.13 9.82
CA PRO A 476 -3.36 4.45 11.17
C PRO A 476 -2.23 4.92 12.06
N ASN A 477 -2.53 5.84 12.99
CA ASN A 477 -1.64 6.23 14.07
C ASN A 477 -0.23 6.65 13.62
N THR A 478 -0.12 7.26 12.44
CA THR A 478 1.14 7.57 11.78
C THR A 478 1.44 9.06 11.87
N THR A 479 2.63 9.41 12.35
CA THR A 479 3.14 10.79 12.33
C THR A 479 3.75 11.10 10.97
N TYR A 480 3.35 12.23 10.40
CA TYR A 480 3.82 12.70 9.11
C TYR A 480 4.32 14.14 9.20
N LYS A 481 5.54 14.38 8.71
CA LYS A 481 6.18 15.69 8.77
C LYS A 481 5.54 16.63 7.75
N VAL A 482 5.21 17.83 8.21
CA VAL A 482 4.58 18.87 7.38
C VAL A 482 5.42 20.15 7.43
N PRO A 483 5.75 20.77 6.28
CA PRO A 483 6.43 22.05 6.30
C PRO A 483 5.60 23.13 7.02
N ALA A 484 6.23 23.93 7.87
CA ALA A 484 5.53 24.98 8.63
C ALA A 484 4.75 25.95 7.72
N GLY A 485 3.49 26.23 8.09
CA GLY A 485 2.59 27.09 7.30
C GLY A 485 2.02 26.44 6.04
N SER A 486 2.06 25.10 5.97
CA SER A 486 1.26 24.33 5.03
C SER A 486 -0.18 24.23 5.51
N GLY A 487 -1.13 24.16 4.58
CA GLY A 487 -2.54 23.86 4.89
C GLY A 487 -2.86 22.39 4.67
N VAL A 488 -3.83 21.84 5.40
CA VAL A 488 -4.36 20.48 5.17
C VAL A 488 -5.86 20.52 4.96
N LYS A 489 -6.35 19.77 3.96
CA LYS A 489 -7.77 19.52 3.74
C LYS A 489 -8.04 18.02 3.67
N VAL A 490 -8.71 17.49 4.69
CA VAL A 490 -9.01 16.06 4.80
C VAL A 490 -10.17 15.66 3.88
N MET A 491 -10.02 14.50 3.25
CA MET A 491 -11.01 13.86 2.38
C MET A 491 -11.52 12.54 2.95
N PHE A 492 -10.72 11.88 3.79
CA PHE A 492 -11.12 10.68 4.54
C PHE A 492 -10.30 10.58 5.83
N GLY A 493 -10.92 10.02 6.89
CA GLY A 493 -10.28 9.81 8.18
C GLY A 493 -10.05 11.12 8.96
N VAL A 494 -9.00 11.13 9.79
CA VAL A 494 -8.67 12.25 10.68
C VAL A 494 -7.18 12.51 10.67
N VAL A 495 -6.81 13.80 10.63
CA VAL A 495 -5.47 14.25 11.03
C VAL A 495 -5.58 15.18 12.22
N SER A 496 -4.64 15.06 13.16
CA SER A 496 -4.54 15.92 14.33
C SER A 496 -3.12 16.44 14.54
N TRP A 497 -2.99 17.54 15.27
CA TRP A 497 -1.70 18.07 15.72
C TRP A 497 -1.88 18.89 16.99
N ASP A 498 -0.83 18.99 17.79
CA ASP A 498 -0.80 19.93 18.90
C ASP A 498 -0.44 21.32 18.36
N ASP A 499 -1.37 22.25 18.44
CA ASP A 499 -1.19 23.57 17.85
C ASP A 499 -0.29 24.45 18.72
N ASN A 500 0.86 24.86 18.17
CA ASN A 500 1.83 25.66 18.92
C ASN A 500 1.34 27.08 19.21
N THR A 501 0.29 27.56 18.56
CA THR A 501 -0.26 28.91 18.79
C THR A 501 -1.37 28.91 19.84
N THR A 502 -2.21 27.87 19.87
CA THR A 502 -3.34 27.78 20.81
C THR A 502 -3.08 26.87 22.02
N GLY A 503 -2.07 25.98 21.93
CA GLY A 503 -1.78 24.95 22.92
C GLY A 503 -2.82 23.82 22.98
N ARG A 504 -3.68 23.71 21.96
CA ARG A 504 -4.74 22.69 21.89
C ARG A 504 -4.42 21.65 20.82
N ASN A 505 -4.91 20.43 21.03
CA ASN A 505 -4.94 19.43 19.97
C ASN A 505 -6.02 19.83 18.95
N GLU A 506 -5.59 20.21 17.76
CA GLU A 506 -6.44 20.52 16.62
C GLU A 506 -6.70 19.25 15.82
N LYS A 507 -7.95 19.09 15.35
CA LYS A 507 -8.36 17.96 14.51
C LYS A 507 -8.98 18.45 13.21
N ARG A 508 -8.71 17.75 12.11
CA ARG A 508 -9.36 17.96 10.82
C ARG A 508 -9.96 16.65 10.33
N VAL A 509 -11.16 16.76 9.80
CA VAL A 509 -11.99 15.66 9.29
C VAL A 509 -12.53 16.05 7.92
N LEU A 510 -13.28 15.16 7.27
CA LEU A 510 -13.82 15.38 5.92
C LEU A 510 -14.59 16.69 5.78
N ALA A 511 -15.43 17.07 6.74
CA ALA A 511 -16.10 18.37 6.76
C ALA A 511 -16.28 18.88 8.20
N THR A 512 -16.14 20.19 8.40
CA THR A 512 -16.45 20.83 9.69
C THR A 512 -17.96 20.97 9.93
N LYS A 513 -18.36 21.65 11.01
CA LYS A 513 -19.78 21.87 11.35
C LYS A 513 -20.51 22.67 10.27
N PRO A 514 -21.80 22.38 9.99
CA PRO A 514 -22.62 23.13 9.04
C PRO A 514 -22.54 24.65 9.23
N PHE A 515 -22.49 25.38 8.12
CA PHE A 515 -22.43 26.86 8.06
C PHE A 515 -21.27 27.51 8.84
N SER A 516 -20.25 26.74 9.22
CA SER A 516 -19.05 27.23 9.92
C SER A 516 -17.84 27.33 8.99
N ARG A 517 -16.68 27.68 9.53
CA ARG A 517 -15.39 27.68 8.82
C ARG A 517 -14.25 27.35 9.77
N VAL A 518 -13.16 26.84 9.22
CA VAL A 518 -11.96 26.46 9.99
C VAL A 518 -10.70 26.76 9.19
N GLU A 519 -9.63 27.13 9.90
CA GLU A 519 -8.31 27.33 9.31
C GLU A 519 -7.68 25.97 8.94
N MET A 520 -7.09 25.90 7.75
CA MET A 520 -6.39 24.71 7.26
C MET A 520 -4.91 24.68 7.68
N THR A 521 -4.32 25.82 8.03
CA THR A 521 -2.91 25.95 8.41
C THR A 521 -2.57 25.03 9.57
N VAL A 522 -1.50 24.25 9.40
CA VAL A 522 -0.90 23.45 10.48
C VAL A 522 0.17 24.31 11.15
N HIS A 523 -0.07 24.65 12.42
CA HIS A 523 0.88 25.39 13.26
C HIS A 523 1.78 24.44 14.07
N ASN A 524 2.27 23.39 13.41
CA ASN A 524 3.22 22.40 13.91
C ASN A 524 4.10 21.93 12.73
N ASP A 525 5.18 21.18 12.99
CA ASP A 525 6.05 20.58 11.97
C ASP A 525 5.61 19.16 11.57
N HIS A 526 4.52 18.65 12.15
CA HIS A 526 3.94 17.36 11.83
C HIS A 526 2.42 17.34 12.07
N VAL A 527 1.78 16.33 11.51
CA VAL A 527 0.42 15.88 11.82
C VAL A 527 0.45 14.40 12.15
N GLN A 528 -0.59 13.90 12.79
CA GLN A 528 -0.76 12.49 13.12
C GLN A 528 -2.14 12.02 12.63
N SER A 529 -2.19 10.87 11.96
CA SER A 529 -3.46 10.20 11.65
C SER A 529 -3.99 9.43 12.85
N GLU A 530 -5.31 9.20 12.92
CA GLU A 530 -5.94 8.41 13.99
C GLU A 530 -6.18 6.94 13.56
N ASP A 531 -7.09 6.23 14.22
CA ASP A 531 -7.30 4.78 14.08
C ASP A 531 -7.62 4.30 12.65
N GLU A 532 -8.23 5.15 11.81
CA GLU A 532 -8.58 4.81 10.43
C GLU A 532 -7.53 5.23 9.40
N GLY A 533 -6.45 5.88 9.83
CA GLY A 533 -5.56 6.59 8.93
C GLY A 533 -6.20 7.86 8.35
N ALA A 534 -5.62 8.40 7.28
CA ALA A 534 -6.15 9.59 6.62
C ALA A 534 -5.83 9.67 5.13
N ILE A 535 -6.70 10.37 4.38
CA ILE A 535 -6.43 10.83 3.01
C ILE A 535 -6.71 12.33 2.98
N PHE A 536 -5.75 13.13 2.51
CA PHE A 536 -5.89 14.58 2.49
C PHE A 536 -5.09 15.23 1.36
N VAL A 537 -5.47 16.46 1.03
CA VAL A 537 -4.64 17.36 0.21
C VAL A 537 -3.84 18.27 1.13
N LEU A 538 -2.53 18.25 0.94
CA LEU A 538 -1.56 19.12 1.58
C LEU A 538 -1.23 20.30 0.65
N PHE A 539 -1.31 21.51 1.19
CA PHE A 539 -1.04 22.78 0.51
C PHE A 539 0.34 23.30 0.89
N LYS A 540 1.40 22.70 0.31
CA LYS A 540 2.79 23.11 0.57
C LYS A 540 3.03 24.50 -0.04
N LYS A 541 3.85 25.35 0.59
CA LYS A 541 4.25 26.62 -0.03
C LYS A 541 5.05 26.36 -1.32
N SER A 542 4.73 27.08 -2.40
CA SER A 542 5.53 27.05 -3.62
C SER A 542 6.50 28.22 -3.66
N SER A 543 7.79 27.93 -3.81
CA SER A 543 8.84 28.94 -3.96
C SER A 543 8.93 29.54 -5.37
N ASN A 544 8.29 28.91 -6.35
CA ASN A 544 8.45 29.23 -7.77
C ASN A 544 7.25 29.99 -8.36
N ALA A 545 6.21 30.20 -7.55
CA ALA A 545 4.97 30.84 -7.94
C ALA A 545 4.90 32.30 -7.47
N ILE A 546 4.22 33.12 -8.28
CA ILE A 546 3.91 34.51 -7.93
C ILE A 546 3.03 34.50 -6.68
N GLN A 547 3.28 35.43 -5.76
CA GLN A 547 2.53 35.54 -4.49
C GLN A 547 1.28 36.42 -4.69
N PRO A 548 0.20 36.18 -3.93
CA PRO A 548 -0.98 37.05 -3.97
C PRO A 548 -0.68 38.44 -3.38
N PRO A 549 -1.48 39.48 -3.69
CA PRO A 549 -2.71 39.44 -4.49
C PRO A 549 -2.46 39.23 -5.98
N TYR A 550 -3.44 38.66 -6.68
CA TYR A 550 -3.36 38.39 -8.12
C TYR A 550 -4.24 39.36 -8.88
N GLU A 551 -3.65 40.21 -9.71
CA GLU A 551 -4.32 41.23 -10.51
C GLU A 551 -4.79 40.69 -11.87
N ASN A 552 -4.24 39.57 -12.33
CA ASN A 552 -4.64 38.93 -13.59
C ASN A 552 -4.35 37.42 -13.60
N MET A 553 -5.03 36.69 -14.49
CA MET A 553 -4.94 35.22 -14.59
C MET A 553 -3.56 34.69 -15.00
N LYS A 554 -2.67 35.53 -15.56
CA LYS A 554 -1.29 35.10 -15.86
C LYS A 554 -0.45 34.91 -14.59
N GLN A 555 -0.90 35.46 -13.45
CA GLN A 555 -0.21 35.32 -12.17
C GLN A 555 -0.59 34.03 -11.41
N VAL A 556 -1.68 33.37 -11.80
CA VAL A 556 -2.18 32.12 -11.18
C VAL A 556 -2.02 30.90 -12.09
N VAL A 557 -1.14 30.95 -13.09
CA VAL A 557 -0.88 29.83 -14.00
C VAL A 557 -0.53 28.57 -13.20
N ALA A 558 -1.27 27.49 -13.45
CA ALA A 558 -1.05 26.20 -12.83
C ALA A 558 -0.03 25.37 -13.61
N ARG A 559 0.78 24.58 -12.91
CA ARG A 559 1.79 23.70 -13.51
C ARG A 559 1.61 22.27 -13.01
N ASN A 560 1.66 21.32 -13.93
CA ASN A 560 1.73 19.90 -13.60
C ASN A 560 3.09 19.61 -12.96
N ILE A 561 3.07 19.00 -11.77
CA ILE A 561 4.27 18.64 -11.00
C ILE A 561 4.28 17.16 -10.63
N ILE A 562 3.47 16.33 -11.30
CA ILE A 562 3.44 14.88 -11.09
C ILE A 562 4.84 14.30 -11.43
N PRO A 563 5.52 13.64 -10.47
CA PRO A 563 6.90 13.21 -10.63
C PRO A 563 7.02 11.91 -11.43
N GLU A 564 8.24 11.46 -11.69
CA GLU A 564 8.48 10.04 -11.98
C GLU A 564 8.23 9.20 -10.71
N PRO A 565 7.79 7.93 -10.81
CA PRO A 565 7.68 7.10 -12.03
C PRO A 565 6.31 7.14 -12.74
N TYR A 566 5.46 8.13 -12.49
CA TYR A 566 4.12 8.16 -13.07
C TYR A 566 4.10 8.20 -14.62
N PRO A 567 3.05 7.65 -15.26
CA PRO A 567 2.98 7.53 -16.72
C PRO A 567 3.24 8.86 -17.45
N VAL A 568 4.04 8.82 -18.52
CA VAL A 568 4.41 10.01 -19.30
C VAL A 568 3.19 10.80 -19.80
N GLN A 569 2.11 10.11 -20.15
CA GLN A 569 0.87 10.72 -20.61
C GLN A 569 0.17 11.57 -19.55
N VAL A 570 0.36 11.25 -18.26
CA VAL A 570 -0.14 12.04 -17.12
C VAL A 570 0.80 13.21 -16.85
N ARG A 571 2.12 12.96 -16.83
CA ARG A 571 3.14 14.01 -16.62
C ARG A 571 3.15 15.09 -17.72
N ALA A 572 2.76 14.72 -18.93
CA ALA A 572 2.67 15.64 -20.08
C ALA A 572 1.38 16.48 -20.11
N MET A 573 0.44 16.26 -19.19
CA MET A 573 -0.81 17.04 -19.16
C MET A 573 -0.57 18.49 -18.73
N SER A 574 -1.38 19.39 -19.27
CA SER A 574 -1.47 20.79 -18.84
C SER A 574 -2.85 21.08 -18.26
N PHE A 575 -2.91 21.94 -17.25
CA PHE A 575 -4.16 22.32 -16.58
C PHE A 575 -4.41 23.83 -16.73
N PRO A 576 -4.94 24.28 -17.88
CA PRO A 576 -5.19 25.70 -18.12
C PRO A 576 -6.42 26.20 -17.34
N TRP A 577 -6.39 27.47 -16.96
CA TRP A 577 -7.59 28.19 -16.55
C TRP A 577 -8.44 28.51 -17.79
N VAL A 578 -9.69 28.05 -17.78
CA VAL A 578 -10.68 28.31 -18.82
C VAL A 578 -11.72 29.27 -18.26
N LYS A 579 -12.01 30.35 -18.99
CA LYS A 579 -13.05 31.29 -18.58
C LYS A 579 -14.40 30.57 -18.63
N VAL A 580 -15.22 30.73 -17.61
CA VAL A 580 -16.44 29.92 -17.46
C VAL A 580 -17.42 30.15 -18.61
N GLU A 581 -17.45 31.34 -19.23
CA GLU A 581 -18.27 31.59 -20.43
C GLU A 581 -17.89 30.71 -21.63
N ASP A 582 -16.65 30.21 -21.68
CA ASP A 582 -16.12 29.36 -22.75
C ASP A 582 -16.26 27.85 -22.43
N ALA A 583 -16.74 27.51 -21.23
CA ALA A 583 -16.90 26.13 -20.83
C ALA A 583 -18.07 25.46 -21.58
N PRO A 584 -17.98 24.17 -21.96
CA PRO A 584 -19.07 23.47 -22.66
C PRO A 584 -20.41 23.46 -21.91
N TRP A 585 -20.35 23.54 -20.57
CA TRP A 585 -21.51 23.54 -19.68
C TRP A 585 -22.05 24.96 -19.37
N ALA A 586 -21.42 26.01 -19.89
CA ALA A 586 -21.85 27.40 -19.67
C ALA A 586 -23.24 27.66 -20.26
N ASN A 587 -23.53 27.08 -21.44
CA ASN A 587 -24.79 27.25 -22.16
C ASN A 587 -25.21 28.72 -22.32
N GLY A 588 -24.23 29.59 -22.61
CA GLY A 588 -24.44 31.03 -22.81
C GLY A 588 -24.49 31.89 -21.55
N ARG A 589 -24.31 31.30 -20.35
CA ARG A 589 -24.22 32.00 -19.06
C ARG A 589 -22.83 32.62 -18.83
N PHE A 590 -22.73 33.44 -17.78
CA PHE A 590 -21.46 33.99 -17.25
C PHE A 590 -20.67 34.92 -18.19
N LYS A 591 -21.33 35.50 -19.20
CA LYS A 591 -20.68 36.35 -20.20
C LYS A 591 -19.99 37.56 -19.59
N GLY A 592 -18.74 37.80 -19.97
CA GLY A 592 -17.96 38.95 -19.55
C GLY A 592 -17.53 38.95 -18.08
N LEU A 593 -17.77 37.87 -17.33
CA LEU A 593 -17.36 37.76 -15.94
C LEU A 593 -15.91 37.27 -15.84
N GLU A 594 -15.12 37.86 -14.94
CA GLU A 594 -13.80 37.34 -14.56
C GLU A 594 -13.95 36.13 -13.63
N PHE A 595 -14.56 35.07 -14.16
CA PHE A 595 -14.85 33.80 -13.50
C PHE A 595 -14.22 32.67 -14.32
N TYR A 596 -13.30 31.91 -13.72
CA TYR A 596 -12.53 30.87 -14.40
C TYR A 596 -12.58 29.55 -13.65
N ASN A 597 -12.48 28.45 -14.40
CA ASN A 597 -12.41 27.08 -13.91
C ASN A 597 -11.12 26.41 -14.38
N LEU A 598 -10.58 25.53 -13.55
CA LEU A 598 -9.53 24.59 -13.89
C LEU A 598 -10.05 23.19 -13.59
N VAL A 599 -10.12 22.37 -14.64
CA VAL A 599 -10.66 20.99 -14.60
C VAL A 599 -9.78 20.06 -13.78
N GLY A 600 -10.40 18.96 -13.32
CA GLY A 600 -10.08 18.42 -12.03
C GLY A 600 -9.31 17.11 -11.97
N PHE A 601 -9.42 16.53 -10.78
CA PHE A 601 -8.75 15.32 -10.34
C PHE A 601 -9.80 14.45 -9.65
N HIS A 602 -9.96 13.22 -10.11
CA HIS A 602 -10.75 12.21 -9.40
C HIS A 602 -9.84 11.53 -8.39
N VAL A 603 -10.34 11.31 -7.18
CA VAL A 603 -9.68 10.48 -6.17
C VAL A 603 -10.62 9.32 -5.86
N ARG A 604 -10.13 8.09 -6.04
CA ARG A 604 -10.91 6.85 -5.88
C ARG A 604 -10.12 5.82 -5.09
N TYR A 605 -10.81 4.85 -4.50
CA TYR A 605 -10.11 3.68 -3.96
C TYR A 605 -9.55 2.80 -5.09
N ALA A 606 -8.39 2.21 -4.83
CA ALA A 606 -7.68 1.31 -5.76
C ALA A 606 -8.16 -0.15 -5.66
N ASP A 607 -9.02 -0.47 -4.71
CA ASP A 607 -9.62 -1.81 -4.58
C ASP A 607 -10.77 -2.02 -5.57
N ASP A 608 -11.34 -3.22 -5.57
CA ASP A 608 -12.41 -3.62 -6.49
C ASP A 608 -13.69 -2.78 -6.40
N SER A 609 -13.85 -1.94 -5.36
CA SER A 609 -15.01 -1.04 -5.27
C SER A 609 -14.94 0.09 -6.29
N ASP A 610 -13.73 0.54 -6.63
CA ASP A 610 -13.50 1.78 -7.39
C ASP A 610 -14.33 2.97 -6.87
N ASP A 611 -14.58 2.97 -5.56
CA ASP A 611 -15.47 3.93 -4.93
C ASP A 611 -14.86 5.34 -5.00
N VAL A 612 -15.71 6.31 -5.31
CA VAL A 612 -15.34 7.72 -5.35
C VAL A 612 -15.03 8.19 -3.94
N ILE A 613 -13.87 8.83 -3.76
CA ILE A 613 -13.53 9.55 -2.54
C ILE A 613 -13.94 11.01 -2.70
N ALA A 614 -13.38 11.67 -3.71
CA ALA A 614 -13.74 13.04 -4.04
C ALA A 614 -13.43 13.32 -5.52
N HIS A 615 -14.18 14.25 -6.11
CA HIS A 615 -13.74 14.97 -7.30
C HIS A 615 -13.25 16.36 -6.88
N ILE A 616 -12.08 16.77 -7.39
CA ILE A 616 -11.38 18.01 -7.00
C ILE A 616 -11.23 18.90 -8.21
N GLN A 617 -11.71 20.14 -8.16
CA GLN A 617 -11.49 21.14 -9.21
C GLN A 617 -11.28 22.52 -8.61
N LEU A 618 -10.78 23.47 -9.41
CA LEU A 618 -10.40 24.80 -8.92
C LEU A 618 -11.13 25.90 -9.66
N TRP A 619 -11.29 27.03 -8.97
CA TRP A 619 -12.07 28.17 -9.45
C TRP A 619 -11.39 29.49 -9.06
N THR A 620 -11.64 30.53 -9.84
CA THR A 620 -11.28 31.90 -9.49
C THR A 620 -12.40 32.89 -9.79
N ALA A 621 -12.52 33.94 -8.99
CA ALA A 621 -13.46 35.03 -9.19
C ALA A 621 -12.75 36.37 -8.94
N GLY A 622 -12.87 37.29 -9.89
CA GLY A 622 -12.41 38.67 -9.73
C GLY A 622 -13.27 39.48 -8.76
N VAL A 623 -12.80 40.66 -8.38
CA VAL A 623 -13.51 41.60 -7.49
C VAL A 623 -14.94 41.86 -8.00
N GLY A 624 -15.93 41.74 -7.11
CA GLY A 624 -17.36 41.93 -7.40
C GLY A 624 -18.02 40.84 -8.26
N VAL A 625 -17.31 39.76 -8.58
CA VAL A 625 -17.85 38.66 -9.39
C VAL A 625 -18.63 37.67 -8.50
N SER A 626 -19.80 37.25 -8.99
CA SER A 626 -20.54 36.11 -8.45
C SER A 626 -20.35 34.88 -9.35
N ALA A 627 -20.13 33.72 -8.74
CA ALA A 627 -20.11 32.43 -9.42
C ALA A 627 -21.51 31.94 -9.85
N GLY A 628 -22.57 32.70 -9.52
CA GLY A 628 -23.97 32.39 -9.84
C GLY A 628 -24.63 31.47 -8.83
N PHE A 629 -25.83 31.84 -8.37
CA PHE A 629 -26.61 31.01 -7.45
C PHE A 629 -27.09 29.73 -8.14
N HIS A 630 -26.80 28.59 -7.52
CA HIS A 630 -27.19 27.26 -7.96
C HIS A 630 -27.50 26.36 -6.74
N ASN A 631 -28.00 25.15 -6.97
CA ASN A 631 -28.46 24.25 -5.89
C ASN A 631 -28.26 22.76 -6.19
N HIS A 632 -27.40 22.41 -7.16
CA HIS A 632 -26.96 21.05 -7.49
C HIS A 632 -28.08 20.04 -7.78
N VAL A 633 -29.15 20.45 -8.46
CA VAL A 633 -30.19 19.49 -8.90
C VAL A 633 -29.71 18.59 -10.03
N GLU A 634 -28.62 18.99 -10.70
CA GLU A 634 -28.10 18.36 -11.90
C GLU A 634 -27.26 17.11 -11.60
N LYS A 635 -26.60 17.07 -10.44
CA LYS A 635 -25.71 15.98 -10.02
C LYS A 635 -25.63 15.94 -8.49
N SER A 636 -25.67 14.74 -7.92
CA SER A 636 -25.63 14.51 -6.47
C SER A 636 -24.20 14.49 -5.94
N PHE A 637 -23.89 15.35 -4.98
CA PHE A 637 -22.66 15.34 -4.18
C PHE A 637 -22.78 16.29 -2.96
N CYS A 638 -21.94 16.07 -1.96
CA CYS A 638 -21.68 16.97 -0.84
C CYS A 638 -20.40 17.77 -1.14
N GLU A 639 -20.50 19.09 -1.33
CA GLU A 639 -19.32 19.92 -1.65
C GLU A 639 -18.79 20.68 -0.45
N ILE A 640 -17.46 20.78 -0.37
CA ILE A 640 -16.75 21.64 0.56
C ILE A 640 -15.73 22.45 -0.23
N HIS A 641 -15.70 23.78 -0.01
CA HIS A 641 -14.69 24.63 -0.63
C HIS A 641 -13.59 25.01 0.34
N ALA A 642 -12.36 24.97 -0.18
CA ALA A 642 -11.15 25.42 0.51
C ALA A 642 -10.57 26.62 -0.24
N CYS A 643 -10.54 27.78 0.42
CA CYS A 643 -9.98 29.00 -0.13
C CYS A 643 -8.45 28.99 -0.01
N ILE A 644 -7.74 29.09 -1.14
CA ILE A 644 -6.28 29.25 -1.15
C ILE A 644 -5.94 30.73 -0.94
N VAL A 645 -6.61 31.61 -1.70
CA VAL A 645 -6.44 33.06 -1.66
C VAL A 645 -7.81 33.71 -1.67
N ASN A 646 -8.02 34.65 -0.75
CA ASN A 646 -9.17 35.53 -0.76
C ASN A 646 -8.69 36.92 -1.20
N GLY A 647 -8.99 37.31 -2.43
CA GLY A 647 -8.43 38.50 -3.07
C GLY A 647 -8.79 39.81 -2.37
N THR A 648 -9.95 39.84 -1.70
CA THR A 648 -10.46 41.03 -0.99
C THR A 648 -10.44 40.90 0.53
N GLY A 649 -10.25 39.69 1.06
CA GLY A 649 -10.51 39.35 2.46
C GLY A 649 -12.01 39.20 2.81
N HIS A 650 -12.91 39.43 1.84
CA HIS A 650 -14.36 39.42 2.03
C HIS A 650 -15.09 38.41 1.12
N GLY A 651 -14.38 37.70 0.25
CA GLY A 651 -14.96 36.65 -0.59
C GLY A 651 -15.46 35.45 0.24
N GLY A 652 -16.47 34.74 -0.25
CA GLY A 652 -16.95 33.53 0.39
C GLY A 652 -18.32 33.06 -0.08
N MET A 653 -18.91 32.14 0.69
CA MET A 653 -20.14 31.46 0.32
C MET A 653 -21.37 32.19 0.86
N ARG A 654 -22.33 32.46 -0.03
CA ARG A 654 -23.68 32.87 0.34
C ARG A 654 -24.68 31.74 0.11
N TRP A 655 -25.71 31.67 0.93
CA TRP A 655 -26.85 30.76 0.76
C TRP A 655 -28.15 31.48 1.07
N ALA A 656 -29.22 31.15 0.37
CA ALA A 656 -30.56 31.66 0.64
C ALA A 656 -31.09 31.13 1.99
N LYS A 657 -31.63 32.02 2.82
CA LYS A 657 -32.31 31.70 4.09
C LYS A 657 -33.83 31.57 3.92
N VAL A 658 -34.33 31.90 2.74
CA VAL A 658 -35.73 31.78 2.34
C VAL A 658 -35.93 30.48 1.55
N ALA A 659 -37.18 30.03 1.45
CA ALA A 659 -37.53 28.86 0.65
C ALA A 659 -37.16 29.05 -0.84
N ASP A 660 -36.85 27.97 -1.54
CA ASP A 660 -36.37 27.97 -2.92
C ASP A 660 -37.30 28.70 -3.89
N ASP A 661 -38.61 28.63 -3.69
CA ASP A 661 -39.64 29.29 -4.51
C ASP A 661 -39.73 30.81 -4.29
N LYS A 662 -39.08 31.31 -3.23
CA LYS A 662 -39.03 32.73 -2.87
C LYS A 662 -37.70 33.39 -3.22
N PHE A 663 -36.72 32.63 -3.70
CA PHE A 663 -35.42 33.15 -4.11
C PHE A 663 -35.29 33.15 -5.63
N ASN A 664 -34.90 34.29 -6.22
CA ASN A 664 -34.64 34.40 -7.65
C ASN A 664 -33.12 34.34 -7.89
N PRO A 665 -32.55 33.22 -8.39
CA PRO A 665 -31.11 33.09 -8.61
C PRO A 665 -30.57 34.00 -9.72
N ASP A 666 -31.40 34.44 -10.67
CA ASP A 666 -31.01 35.35 -11.76
C ASP A 666 -30.97 36.81 -11.31
N LYS A 667 -31.69 37.15 -10.23
CA LYS A 667 -31.76 38.48 -9.63
C LYS A 667 -31.75 38.35 -8.10
N PRO A 668 -30.63 37.92 -7.52
CA PRO A 668 -30.57 37.55 -6.11
C PRO A 668 -30.76 38.78 -5.22
N ASN A 669 -31.68 38.67 -4.26
CA ASN A 669 -31.76 39.61 -3.14
C ASN A 669 -30.79 39.16 -2.04
N LEU A 670 -29.68 39.88 -1.88
CA LEU A 670 -28.62 39.47 -0.95
C LEU A 670 -29.04 39.57 0.53
N ASP A 671 -30.07 40.35 0.88
CA ASP A 671 -30.60 40.43 2.25
C ASP A 671 -31.23 39.10 2.71
N ASP A 672 -31.78 38.36 1.74
CA ASP A 672 -32.35 37.03 1.96
C ASP A 672 -31.29 35.93 2.10
N THR A 673 -30.00 36.29 2.06
CA THR A 673 -28.89 35.33 2.15
C THR A 673 -28.13 35.41 3.47
N GLY A 674 -27.53 34.30 3.88
CA GLY A 674 -26.41 34.28 4.82
C GLY A 674 -25.08 34.44 4.08
N LEU A 675 -24.01 34.82 4.79
CA LEU A 675 -22.66 34.88 4.25
C LEU A 675 -21.67 34.24 5.24
N VAL A 676 -20.90 33.27 4.75
CA VAL A 676 -19.68 32.79 5.40
C VAL A 676 -18.52 33.26 4.55
N VAL A 677 -17.83 34.32 5.00
CA VAL A 677 -16.54 34.70 4.43
C VAL A 677 -15.58 33.52 4.62
N VAL A 678 -14.82 33.14 3.59
CA VAL A 678 -13.85 32.05 3.66
C VAL A 678 -12.46 32.65 3.45
N PRO A 679 -11.73 32.99 4.53
CA PRO A 679 -10.42 33.62 4.41
C PRO A 679 -9.40 32.72 3.70
N ALA A 680 -8.24 33.29 3.35
CA ALA A 680 -7.14 32.49 2.81
C ALA A 680 -6.78 31.33 3.75
N LEU A 681 -6.51 30.17 3.16
CA LEU A 681 -6.27 28.91 3.87
C LEU A 681 -7.35 28.52 4.88
N HIS A 682 -8.62 28.78 4.56
CA HIS A 682 -9.75 28.27 5.32
C HIS A 682 -10.64 27.39 4.44
N GLU A 683 -11.34 26.46 5.07
CA GLU A 683 -12.45 25.71 4.48
C GLU A 683 -13.76 26.06 5.20
N HIS A 684 -14.89 25.96 4.49
CA HIS A 684 -16.22 26.11 5.10
C HIS A 684 -16.86 24.75 5.40
N GLY A 685 -17.88 24.74 6.26
CA GLY A 685 -18.68 23.55 6.54
C GLY A 685 -19.84 23.35 5.56
N PRO A 686 -20.58 22.24 5.71
CA PRO A 686 -21.76 21.93 4.89
C PRO A 686 -22.74 23.10 4.75
N LEU A 687 -23.26 23.30 3.54
CA LEU A 687 -24.32 24.26 3.23
C LEU A 687 -25.62 23.58 2.76
N TRP A 688 -25.58 22.28 2.48
CA TRP A 688 -26.77 21.50 2.15
C TRP A 688 -27.68 21.34 3.36
N HIS A 689 -28.96 21.03 3.11
CA HIS A 689 -29.90 20.73 4.16
C HIS A 689 -29.62 19.37 4.79
N THR A 690 -29.60 19.32 6.11
CA THR A 690 -29.40 18.09 6.89
C THR A 690 -30.63 17.77 7.73
N GLY A 691 -30.86 16.49 7.99
CA GLY A 691 -31.73 16.03 9.06
C GLY A 691 -31.13 16.31 10.45
N LEU A 692 -31.90 16.00 11.48
CA LEU A 692 -31.58 16.27 12.90
C LEU A 692 -30.18 15.77 13.32
N ASP A 693 -29.81 14.59 12.82
CA ASP A 693 -28.58 13.89 13.19
C ASP A 693 -27.43 14.10 12.19
N GLY A 694 -27.61 14.97 11.18
CA GLY A 694 -26.58 15.30 10.20
C GLY A 694 -26.63 14.49 8.89
N LEU A 695 -27.61 13.61 8.70
CA LEU A 695 -27.86 12.97 7.40
C LEU A 695 -28.25 14.00 6.34
N PRO A 696 -27.75 13.93 5.09
CA PRO A 696 -28.16 14.84 4.03
C PRO A 696 -29.64 14.61 3.66
N LEU A 697 -30.39 15.71 3.48
CA LEU A 697 -31.71 15.61 2.86
C LEU A 697 -31.54 15.31 1.36
N LEU A 698 -32.40 14.45 0.84
CA LEU A 698 -32.39 14.05 -0.58
C LEU A 698 -33.66 14.53 -1.27
N ARG A 699 -33.49 15.02 -2.49
CA ARG A 699 -34.61 15.35 -3.37
C ARG A 699 -35.19 14.09 -4.00
N LYS A 700 -36.34 14.24 -4.67
CA LYS A 700 -37.02 13.13 -5.37
C LYS A 700 -36.18 12.49 -6.49
N ASN A 701 -35.21 13.22 -7.04
CA ASN A 701 -34.27 12.77 -8.06
C ASN A 701 -32.93 12.29 -7.48
N ASP A 702 -32.87 12.02 -6.16
CA ASP A 702 -31.69 11.46 -5.47
C ASP A 702 -30.46 12.39 -5.43
N THR A 703 -30.68 13.70 -5.62
CA THR A 703 -29.66 14.71 -5.37
C THR A 703 -29.72 15.19 -3.93
N VAL A 704 -28.54 15.39 -3.31
CA VAL A 704 -28.42 16.15 -2.06
C VAL A 704 -29.13 17.50 -2.20
N ASP A 705 -29.97 17.82 -1.23
CA ASP A 705 -30.77 19.02 -1.24
C ASP A 705 -29.99 20.23 -0.70
N TYR A 706 -29.75 21.21 -1.55
CA TYR A 706 -29.13 22.49 -1.19
C TYR A 706 -30.13 23.63 -1.29
N PRO A 707 -30.02 24.65 -0.41
CA PRO A 707 -30.58 25.96 -0.74
C PRO A 707 -29.84 26.54 -1.94
N TRP A 708 -30.41 27.56 -2.60
CA TRP A 708 -29.65 28.37 -3.55
C TRP A 708 -28.41 28.96 -2.89
N HIS A 709 -27.23 28.72 -3.45
CA HIS A 709 -25.96 29.21 -2.91
C HIS A 709 -24.95 29.56 -4.00
N ALA A 710 -23.95 30.37 -3.66
CA ALA A 710 -22.90 30.80 -4.58
C ALA A 710 -21.65 31.27 -3.84
N TRP A 711 -20.48 31.15 -4.48
CA TRP A 711 -19.32 31.96 -4.13
C TRP A 711 -19.49 33.39 -4.68
N LEU A 712 -19.30 34.40 -3.83
CA LEU A 712 -19.21 35.80 -4.24
C LEU A 712 -17.88 36.36 -3.78
N ALA A 713 -17.15 36.99 -4.70
CA ALA A 713 -16.00 37.80 -4.36
C ALA A 713 -16.43 39.09 -3.65
N GLY A 714 -15.54 39.68 -2.86
CA GLY A 714 -15.82 40.97 -2.23
C GLY A 714 -15.96 42.11 -3.25
N ASP A 715 -16.80 43.10 -2.94
CA ASP A 715 -17.13 44.20 -3.86
C ASP A 715 -15.95 45.15 -4.14
N LYS A 716 -14.98 45.20 -3.22
CA LYS A 716 -13.81 46.09 -3.31
C LYS A 716 -12.57 45.39 -2.78
N SER A 717 -11.46 45.53 -3.50
CA SER A 717 -10.14 45.15 -3.01
C SER A 717 -9.54 46.26 -2.14
N PRO A 718 -8.58 45.94 -1.24
CA PRO A 718 -7.93 46.92 -0.38
C PRO A 718 -7.24 48.07 -1.12
N ASN A 719 -6.78 47.84 -2.34
CA ASN A 719 -6.05 48.80 -3.18
C ASN A 719 -6.88 49.30 -4.39
N GLY A 720 -8.13 48.89 -4.52
CA GLY A 720 -9.00 49.24 -5.65
C GLY A 720 -8.62 48.58 -6.99
N MET A 721 -7.64 47.69 -7.01
CA MET A 721 -7.22 46.93 -8.20
C MET A 721 -7.88 45.56 -8.27
N GLN A 722 -7.81 44.88 -9.41
CA GLN A 722 -8.24 43.49 -9.51
C GLN A 722 -7.49 42.63 -8.47
N SER A 723 -8.19 41.69 -7.86
CA SER A 723 -7.62 40.73 -6.91
C SER A 723 -8.47 39.47 -6.91
N TYR A 724 -7.96 38.37 -7.48
CA TYR A 724 -8.72 37.14 -7.61
C TYR A 724 -8.83 36.37 -6.29
N ASP A 725 -10.05 35.95 -5.98
CA ASP A 725 -10.25 34.78 -5.13
C ASP A 725 -9.79 33.52 -5.89
N VAL A 726 -9.17 32.58 -5.17
CA VAL A 726 -8.79 31.26 -5.69
C VAL A 726 -9.21 30.22 -4.68
N TRP A 727 -10.06 29.28 -5.07
CA TRP A 727 -10.53 28.21 -4.20
C TRP A 727 -10.58 26.86 -4.91
N VAL A 728 -10.58 25.81 -4.10
CA VAL A 728 -10.71 24.41 -4.50
C VAL A 728 -12.07 23.90 -4.08
N ALA A 729 -12.79 23.23 -4.96
CA ALA A 729 -14.00 22.48 -4.65
C ALA A 729 -13.65 20.99 -4.44
N PHE A 730 -14.16 20.41 -3.36
CA PHE A 730 -14.11 18.98 -3.08
C PHE A 730 -15.52 18.43 -3.11
N GLU A 731 -15.85 17.66 -4.16
CA GLU A 731 -17.15 17.02 -4.37
C GLU A 731 -17.11 15.58 -3.84
N PHE A 732 -17.70 15.36 -2.66
CA PHE A 732 -17.81 14.05 -2.03
C PHE A 732 -19.12 13.36 -2.40
N PRO A 733 -19.18 12.03 -2.53
CA PRO A 733 -20.41 11.28 -2.33
C PRO A 733 -21.11 11.65 -1.01
N SER A 734 -22.42 11.41 -0.91
CA SER A 734 -23.20 11.71 0.31
C SER A 734 -22.62 11.02 1.55
N PHE A 735 -22.51 11.77 2.65
CA PHE A 735 -22.00 11.31 3.94
C PHE A 735 -22.71 12.03 5.10
N ASP A 736 -22.65 11.44 6.30
CA ASP A 736 -23.21 12.05 7.51
C ASP A 736 -22.31 13.15 8.05
N THR A 737 -22.89 14.27 8.48
CA THR A 737 -22.15 15.36 9.14
C THR A 737 -22.63 15.59 10.57
N PHE A 738 -22.23 16.72 11.17
CA PHE A 738 -22.66 17.10 12.52
C PHE A 738 -24.16 17.44 12.54
N GLY A 739 -24.91 16.77 13.41
CA GLY A 739 -26.26 17.19 13.81
C GLY A 739 -26.23 18.28 14.89
N ASP A 740 -27.41 18.77 15.27
CA ASP A 740 -27.56 19.92 16.19
C ASP A 740 -27.38 19.57 17.68
N HIS A 741 -27.20 18.30 18.02
CA HIS A 741 -27.14 17.84 19.40
C HIS A 741 -25.71 17.81 19.96
N PRO A 742 -25.45 18.46 21.11
CA PRO A 742 -24.18 18.32 21.81
C PRO A 742 -24.08 16.93 22.45
N THR A 743 -22.99 16.22 22.22
CA THR A 743 -22.67 14.98 22.93
C THR A 743 -21.31 15.10 23.60
N SER A 744 -21.17 14.52 24.79
CA SER A 744 -19.95 14.64 25.62
C SER A 744 -19.46 13.29 26.15
N LEU A 745 -19.78 12.19 25.46
CA LEU A 745 -19.32 10.87 25.88
C LEU A 745 -17.92 10.62 25.31
N LEU A 746 -17.00 10.17 26.16
CA LEU A 746 -15.69 9.71 25.73
C LEU A 746 -15.81 8.33 25.09
N SER A 747 -15.07 8.12 24.00
CA SER A 747 -14.93 6.78 23.41
C SER A 747 -14.14 5.86 24.35
N GLY A 748 -14.42 4.56 24.32
CA GLY A 748 -13.75 3.59 25.19
C GLY A 748 -14.43 2.21 25.20
N SER A 749 -13.86 1.30 26.00
CA SER A 749 -14.38 -0.06 26.21
C SER A 749 -15.28 -0.13 27.45
N PHE A 750 -16.50 -0.62 27.26
CA PHE A 750 -17.50 -0.68 28.30
C PHE A 750 -18.30 -1.99 28.24
N SER A 751 -18.75 -2.44 29.40
CA SER A 751 -19.93 -3.30 29.50
C SER A 751 -21.18 -2.41 29.63
N ILE A 752 -22.23 -2.71 28.88
CA ILE A 752 -23.47 -1.91 28.86
C ILE A 752 -24.54 -2.64 29.67
N LYS A 753 -25.07 -1.99 30.72
CA LYS A 753 -25.97 -2.61 31.70
C LYS A 753 -27.26 -1.82 31.89
N SER A 754 -28.39 -2.52 32.05
CA SER A 754 -29.63 -1.97 32.60
C SER A 754 -29.87 -2.51 34.00
N ASN A 755 -30.30 -1.66 34.93
CA ASN A 755 -30.64 -2.09 36.30
C ASN A 755 -31.77 -3.13 36.33
N ALA A 756 -32.64 -3.12 35.32
CA ALA A 756 -33.81 -3.98 35.26
C ALA A 756 -33.66 -5.19 34.31
N ALA A 757 -32.66 -5.19 33.41
CA ALA A 757 -32.47 -6.25 32.41
C ALA A 757 -31.10 -6.93 32.46
N GLY A 758 -30.15 -6.43 33.25
CA GLY A 758 -28.77 -6.93 33.27
C GLY A 758 -27.91 -6.38 32.12
N PHE A 759 -26.82 -7.09 31.80
CA PHE A 759 -25.90 -6.69 30.74
C PHE A 759 -26.44 -7.08 29.36
N ILE A 760 -26.16 -6.24 28.35
CA ILE A 760 -26.38 -6.61 26.96
C ILE A 760 -25.15 -7.31 26.38
N GLY A 761 -25.41 -8.29 25.52
CA GLY A 761 -24.37 -9.06 24.84
C GLY A 761 -24.88 -9.65 23.53
N LEU A 762 -23.94 -10.05 22.70
CA LEU A 762 -24.16 -10.82 21.49
C LEU A 762 -24.37 -12.28 21.86
N LYS A 763 -25.44 -12.88 21.33
CA LYS A 763 -25.76 -14.29 21.60
C LYS A 763 -24.59 -15.19 21.19
N ASP A 764 -24.11 -15.99 22.14
CA ASP A 764 -23.00 -16.94 21.98
C ASP A 764 -21.68 -16.30 21.48
N GLU A 765 -21.55 -14.96 21.60
CA GLU A 765 -20.42 -14.19 21.04
C GLU A 765 -20.16 -14.52 19.55
N SER A 766 -21.20 -14.80 18.77
CA SER A 766 -21.05 -15.19 17.36
C SER A 766 -20.80 -13.99 16.45
N ALA A 767 -19.78 -14.07 15.59
CA ALA A 767 -19.47 -13.07 14.58
C ALA A 767 -20.41 -13.10 13.35
N THR A 768 -21.39 -14.01 13.31
CA THR A 768 -22.31 -14.15 12.18
C THR A 768 -23.22 -12.92 12.07
N ASP A 769 -23.36 -12.35 10.87
CA ASP A 769 -24.29 -11.24 10.65
C ASP A 769 -25.73 -11.62 10.99
N GLY A 770 -26.43 -10.73 11.70
CA GLY A 770 -27.79 -10.98 12.16
C GLY A 770 -27.88 -11.68 13.51
N THR A 771 -26.75 -12.00 14.16
CA THR A 771 -26.72 -12.60 15.50
C THR A 771 -27.50 -11.73 16.49
N PRO A 772 -28.48 -12.27 17.24
CA PRO A 772 -29.30 -11.47 18.16
C PRO A 772 -28.48 -10.82 19.28
N VAL A 773 -28.86 -9.59 19.64
CA VAL A 773 -28.40 -8.92 20.85
C VAL A 773 -29.45 -9.11 21.95
N LEU A 774 -29.00 -9.56 23.12
CA LEU A 774 -29.85 -9.96 24.23
C LEU A 774 -29.41 -9.25 25.52
N ALA A 775 -30.36 -9.01 26.43
CA ALA A 775 -30.11 -8.54 27.79
C ALA A 775 -30.22 -9.69 28.79
N GLY A 776 -29.44 -9.64 29.87
CA GLY A 776 -29.39 -10.67 30.91
C GLY A 776 -28.24 -11.67 30.73
N LEU A 777 -27.27 -11.33 29.88
CA LEU A 777 -26.06 -12.13 29.67
C LEU A 777 -24.97 -11.77 30.69
N ALA A 778 -23.90 -12.58 30.71
CA ALA A 778 -22.66 -12.18 31.37
C ALA A 778 -22.12 -10.88 30.74
N PRO A 779 -21.36 -10.05 31.48
CA PRO A 779 -20.75 -8.84 30.94
C PRO A 779 -19.91 -9.17 29.70
N GLN A 780 -20.22 -8.52 28.59
CA GLN A 780 -19.44 -8.56 27.36
C GLN A 780 -18.93 -7.15 27.05
N GLU A 781 -17.75 -7.08 26.42
CA GLU A 781 -17.09 -5.82 26.14
C GLU A 781 -17.52 -5.24 24.79
N TRP A 782 -17.87 -3.95 24.83
CA TRP A 782 -18.26 -3.16 23.68
C TRP A 782 -17.38 -1.91 23.60
N LYS A 783 -16.76 -1.68 22.43
CA LYS A 783 -16.07 -0.43 22.11
C LYS A 783 -17.10 0.58 21.63
N ILE A 784 -17.29 1.66 22.37
CA ILE A 784 -18.11 2.81 21.97
C ILE A 784 -17.19 3.82 21.30
N ILE A 785 -17.42 4.09 20.02
CA ILE A 785 -16.54 4.87 19.15
C ILE A 785 -17.35 6.03 18.58
N ARG A 786 -16.86 7.25 18.73
CA ARG A 786 -17.44 8.41 18.04
C ARG A 786 -17.16 8.31 16.54
N VAL A 787 -18.18 8.54 15.71
CA VAL A 787 -18.02 8.59 14.26
C VAL A 787 -17.45 9.96 13.86
N ASP A 788 -16.29 9.96 13.22
CA ASP A 788 -15.59 11.18 12.82
C ASP A 788 -16.44 12.08 11.93
N GLY A 789 -16.37 13.40 12.15
CA GLY A 789 -17.20 14.37 11.43
C GLY A 789 -18.67 14.42 11.87
N THR A 790 -19.05 13.71 12.93
CA THR A 790 -20.43 13.69 13.43
C THR A 790 -20.51 13.86 14.95
N ASN A 791 -21.75 13.87 15.48
CA ASN A 791 -22.05 13.76 16.91
C ASN A 791 -22.61 12.36 17.28
N LEU A 792 -22.45 11.37 16.39
CA LEU A 792 -22.95 10.01 16.51
C LEU A 792 -21.88 9.05 17.03
N TYR A 793 -22.33 7.90 17.51
CA TYR A 793 -21.48 6.83 18.02
C TYR A 793 -21.86 5.50 17.38
N GLN A 794 -20.84 4.68 17.12
CA GLN A 794 -20.99 3.27 16.83
C GLN A 794 -20.63 2.46 18.08
N ILE A 795 -21.29 1.32 18.24
CA ILE A 795 -21.06 0.41 19.36
C ILE A 795 -20.64 -0.93 18.75
N LYS A 796 -19.39 -1.32 18.98
CA LYS A 796 -18.76 -2.48 18.35
C LYS A 796 -18.42 -3.53 19.40
N HIS A 797 -18.84 -4.77 19.19
CA HIS A 797 -18.47 -5.88 20.08
C HIS A 797 -16.97 -6.16 19.95
N VAL A 798 -16.22 -6.16 21.05
CA VAL A 798 -14.75 -6.17 20.99
C VAL A 798 -14.20 -7.47 20.40
N LYS A 799 -14.75 -8.62 20.81
CA LYS A 799 -14.26 -9.93 20.38
C LYS A 799 -14.56 -10.26 18.92
N THR A 800 -15.74 -9.88 18.43
CA THR A 800 -16.19 -10.28 17.09
C THR A 800 -16.02 -9.17 16.06
N GLY A 801 -16.00 -7.91 16.50
CA GLY A 801 -16.04 -6.75 15.63
C GLY A 801 -17.44 -6.38 15.12
N SER A 802 -18.49 -7.07 15.57
CA SER A 802 -19.86 -6.82 15.11
C SER A 802 -20.41 -5.50 15.65
N LEU A 803 -20.98 -4.67 14.78
CA LEU A 803 -21.70 -3.46 15.16
C LEU A 803 -23.06 -3.80 15.77
N LEU A 804 -23.43 -3.11 16.85
CA LEU A 804 -24.80 -3.09 17.38
C LEU A 804 -25.71 -2.35 16.41
N ALA A 805 -26.61 -3.09 15.76
CA ALA A 805 -27.48 -2.56 14.73
C ALA A 805 -28.94 -3.00 14.91
N SER A 806 -29.87 -2.18 14.45
CA SER A 806 -31.27 -2.57 14.27
C SER A 806 -31.43 -3.39 12.99
N ARG A 807 -32.28 -4.42 13.05
CA ARG A 807 -32.74 -5.13 11.84
C ARG A 807 -33.60 -4.19 10.99
N TRP A 808 -33.54 -4.35 9.66
CA TRP A 808 -34.44 -3.60 8.78
C TRP A 808 -35.89 -4.11 8.84
N PRO A 809 -36.91 -3.23 8.81
CA PRO A 809 -36.83 -1.77 8.93
C PRO A 809 -36.73 -1.31 10.41
N PRO A 810 -36.13 -0.14 10.70
CA PRO A 810 -36.06 0.41 12.06
C PRO A 810 -37.42 0.95 12.50
N VAL A 811 -38.22 0.11 13.16
CA VAL A 811 -39.56 0.45 13.68
C VAL A 811 -39.68 0.07 15.16
N GLU A 812 -40.76 0.48 15.80
CA GLU A 812 -41.06 0.09 17.18
C GLU A 812 -41.18 -1.43 17.33
N GLY A 813 -40.57 -2.00 18.38
CA GLY A 813 -40.50 -3.43 18.65
C GLY A 813 -39.43 -4.18 17.86
N GLN A 814 -38.69 -3.51 16.98
CA GLN A 814 -37.72 -4.16 16.10
C GLN A 814 -36.52 -4.69 16.87
N SER A 815 -36.09 -5.93 16.57
CA SER A 815 -34.96 -6.56 17.27
C SER A 815 -33.60 -6.04 16.83
N LEU A 816 -32.65 -6.06 17.78
CA LEU A 816 -31.25 -5.70 17.57
C LEU A 816 -30.40 -6.91 17.20
N MET A 817 -29.32 -6.67 16.47
CA MET A 817 -28.38 -7.68 16.01
C MET A 817 -26.93 -7.16 15.99
N GLY A 818 -25.97 -8.08 15.99
CA GLY A 818 -24.60 -7.82 15.56
C GLY A 818 -24.48 -7.94 14.04
N THR A 819 -23.73 -7.04 13.40
CA THR A 819 -23.45 -7.09 11.96
C THR A 819 -22.07 -6.52 11.60
N HIS A 820 -21.45 -7.07 10.57
CA HIS A 820 -20.32 -6.49 9.84
C HIS A 820 -20.77 -5.83 8.52
N SER A 821 -22.06 -5.95 8.19
CA SER A 821 -22.70 -5.38 7.00
C SER A 821 -23.72 -4.31 7.41
N PRO A 822 -23.28 -3.11 7.84
CA PRO A 822 -24.18 -2.02 8.20
C PRO A 822 -24.92 -1.46 6.97
N ALA A 823 -26.06 -0.80 7.22
CA ALA A 823 -26.73 -0.01 6.19
C ALA A 823 -25.85 1.19 5.78
N ASN A 824 -26.03 1.71 4.56
CA ASN A 824 -25.29 2.90 4.10
C ASN A 824 -25.50 4.07 5.07
N MET A 825 -24.47 4.92 5.24
CA MET A 825 -24.46 6.00 6.24
C MET A 825 -24.80 5.50 7.66
N SER A 826 -24.49 4.22 7.94
CA SER A 826 -24.76 3.56 9.22
C SER A 826 -26.18 3.76 9.76
N LEU A 827 -27.18 3.88 8.87
CA LEU A 827 -28.56 4.30 9.22
C LEU A 827 -29.21 3.44 10.32
N THR A 828 -28.79 2.18 10.46
CA THR A 828 -29.29 1.26 11.48
C THR A 828 -28.29 0.92 12.58
N SER A 829 -27.08 1.48 12.56
CA SER A 829 -25.97 1.13 13.46
C SER A 829 -25.27 2.31 14.12
N SER A 830 -25.68 3.54 13.80
CA SER A 830 -25.21 4.76 14.46
C SER A 830 -26.24 5.29 15.47
N TRP A 831 -25.72 5.78 16.60
CA TRP A 831 -26.50 6.14 17.77
C TRP A 831 -26.17 7.55 18.24
N SER A 832 -27.20 8.35 18.50
CA SER A 832 -27.10 9.54 19.34
C SER A 832 -27.10 9.11 20.80
N ILE A 833 -26.14 9.62 21.59
CA ILE A 833 -26.01 9.27 23.01
C ILE A 833 -26.26 10.50 23.88
N ASP A 834 -27.29 10.42 24.71
CA ASP A 834 -27.60 11.42 25.72
C ASP A 834 -27.20 10.90 27.10
N LYS A 835 -26.48 11.72 27.87
CA LYS A 835 -26.10 11.41 29.25
C LYS A 835 -27.05 12.12 30.22
N HIS A 836 -27.72 11.34 31.06
CA HIS A 836 -28.63 11.83 32.10
C HIS A 836 -27.85 12.38 33.30
N PRO A 837 -28.45 13.26 34.13
CA PRO A 837 -27.87 13.71 35.39
C PRO A 837 -27.54 12.57 36.36
N SER A 838 -28.22 11.42 36.27
CA SER A 838 -27.92 10.21 37.05
C SER A 838 -26.62 9.51 36.64
N GLY A 839 -25.99 9.93 35.53
CA GLY A 839 -24.83 9.28 34.93
C GLY A 839 -25.17 8.14 33.96
N GLU A 840 -26.44 7.74 33.89
CA GLU A 840 -26.95 6.79 32.90
C GLU A 840 -27.03 7.43 31.50
N ILE A 841 -27.11 6.61 30.46
CA ILE A 841 -27.21 7.05 29.07
C ILE A 841 -28.48 6.53 28.40
N SER A 842 -28.92 7.23 27.36
CA SER A 842 -29.90 6.75 26.40
C SER A 842 -29.28 6.72 25.01
N LEU A 843 -29.68 5.72 24.22
CA LEU A 843 -29.12 5.39 22.92
C LEU A 843 -30.22 5.48 21.87
N ARG A 844 -30.32 6.62 21.17
CA ARG A 844 -31.33 6.85 20.12
C ARG A 844 -30.75 6.52 18.75
N LEU A 845 -31.49 5.77 17.94
CA LEU A 845 -31.06 5.45 16.59
C LEU A 845 -31.10 6.70 15.70
N VAL A 846 -30.05 6.88 14.87
CA VAL A 846 -29.94 7.96 13.89
C VAL A 846 -31.18 8.08 13.00
N ALA A 847 -31.53 9.32 12.62
CA ALA A 847 -32.69 9.67 11.78
C ALA A 847 -34.07 9.40 12.40
N THR A 848 -34.13 8.94 13.64
CA THR A 848 -35.40 8.66 14.34
C THR A 848 -35.69 9.73 15.37
N LYS A 849 -36.97 10.12 15.51
CA LYS A 849 -37.39 11.10 16.51
C LYS A 849 -37.44 10.54 17.94
N GLY A 850 -37.40 9.21 18.11
CA GLY A 850 -37.45 8.61 19.44
C GLY A 850 -37.32 7.10 19.51
N LEU A 851 -36.85 6.42 18.45
CA LEU A 851 -36.56 4.98 18.56
C LEU A 851 -35.23 4.81 19.29
N ALA A 852 -35.30 4.29 20.51
CA ALA A 852 -34.13 4.09 21.36
C ALA A 852 -33.91 2.61 21.69
N LEU A 853 -32.67 2.28 22.06
CA LEU A 853 -32.29 0.97 22.55
C LEU A 853 -33.07 0.63 23.84
N SER A 854 -33.88 -0.41 23.79
CA SER A 854 -34.70 -0.91 24.88
C SER A 854 -34.63 -2.44 24.98
N TYR A 855 -35.39 -3.03 25.88
CA TYR A 855 -35.48 -4.48 26.07
C TYR A 855 -36.91 -4.89 26.38
N LYS A 856 -37.31 -6.06 25.89
CA LYS A 856 -38.69 -6.54 26.06
C LYS A 856 -38.80 -7.47 27.28
N LYS A 857 -39.41 -7.00 28.37
CA LYS A 857 -39.66 -7.83 29.56
C LYS A 857 -40.70 -8.92 29.27
N TYR A 858 -40.28 -10.17 29.38
CA TYR A 858 -41.18 -11.32 29.48
C TYR A 858 -41.05 -11.85 30.91
N GLY A 859 -42.14 -11.83 31.68
CA GLY A 859 -42.16 -11.89 33.16
C GLY A 859 -41.42 -13.04 33.86
N HIS A 860 -40.87 -14.03 33.13
CA HIS A 860 -40.13 -15.16 33.68
C HIS A 860 -38.82 -15.50 32.94
N LEU A 861 -38.42 -14.76 31.90
CA LEU A 861 -37.20 -15.09 31.14
C LEU A 861 -35.96 -14.44 31.78
N ALA A 862 -34.93 -15.24 32.04
CA ALA A 862 -33.63 -14.76 32.52
C ALA A 862 -32.86 -13.95 31.46
N VAL A 863 -33.15 -14.19 30.17
CA VAL A 863 -32.55 -13.49 29.04
C VAL A 863 -33.67 -12.94 28.16
N THR A 864 -33.58 -11.65 27.81
CA THR A 864 -34.64 -10.95 27.06
C THR A 864 -34.10 -10.34 25.76
N PRO A 865 -34.90 -10.26 24.69
CA PRO A 865 -34.48 -9.58 23.46
C PRO A 865 -34.29 -8.08 23.68
N VAL A 866 -33.22 -7.55 23.11
CA VAL A 866 -33.01 -6.09 22.98
C VAL A 866 -33.74 -5.63 21.71
N ILE A 867 -34.52 -4.56 21.85
CA ILE A 867 -35.41 -4.03 20.80
C ILE A 867 -35.26 -2.50 20.64
N LEU A 868 -35.77 -1.95 19.55
CA LEU A 868 -36.09 -0.53 19.44
C LEU A 868 -37.47 -0.27 20.06
N GLU A 869 -37.58 0.79 20.85
CA GLU A 869 -38.86 1.23 21.42
C GLU A 869 -39.01 2.75 21.24
N ASN A 870 -40.24 3.21 21.01
CA ASN A 870 -40.52 4.60 20.74
C ASN A 870 -40.80 5.35 22.06
N HIS A 871 -39.97 6.35 22.37
CA HIS A 871 -40.06 7.10 23.63
C HIS A 871 -40.55 8.53 23.49
N ILE A 872 -41.18 8.89 22.36
CA ILE A 872 -41.76 10.24 22.17
C ILE A 872 -42.89 10.51 23.19
N ASP A 873 -43.64 9.48 23.60
CA ASP A 873 -44.83 9.62 24.46
C ASP A 873 -44.72 8.95 25.85
N THR A 874 -43.56 8.36 26.19
CA THR A 874 -43.35 7.66 27.47
C THR A 874 -42.52 8.50 28.45
N VAL A 875 -42.94 8.54 29.72
CA VAL A 875 -42.35 9.40 30.77
C VAL A 875 -40.88 9.06 31.11
N GLU A 876 -40.38 7.86 30.80
CA GLU A 876 -38.96 7.52 30.99
C GLU A 876 -38.41 6.67 29.84
N ALA A 877 -37.39 7.18 29.15
CA ALA A 877 -36.59 6.40 28.21
C ALA A 877 -35.75 5.33 28.97
N PRO A 878 -35.41 4.20 28.34
CA PRO A 878 -34.55 3.18 28.91
C PRO A 878 -33.18 3.78 29.22
N LYS A 879 -32.77 3.61 30.48
CA LYS A 879 -31.50 4.11 31.00
C LYS A 879 -30.50 2.97 31.06
N TRP A 880 -29.33 3.18 30.47
CA TRP A 880 -28.23 2.24 30.45
C TRP A 880 -27.04 2.80 31.24
N GLN A 881 -26.33 1.95 31.95
CA GLN A 881 -25.09 2.27 32.64
C GLN A 881 -23.92 1.74 31.82
N LEU A 882 -22.91 2.59 31.62
CA LEU A 882 -21.62 2.18 31.08
C LEU A 882 -20.70 1.81 32.23
N VAL A 883 -20.29 0.55 32.28
CA VAL A 883 -19.32 0.05 33.25
C VAL A 883 -17.98 -0.08 32.53
N PRO A 884 -16.97 0.73 32.87
CA PRO A 884 -15.64 0.61 32.27
C PRO A 884 -15.10 -0.81 32.44
N VAL A 885 -14.58 -1.39 31.36
CA VAL A 885 -13.78 -2.60 31.45
C VAL A 885 -12.35 -2.11 31.67
N TYR A 886 -11.88 -2.23 32.92
CA TYR A 886 -10.49 -1.93 33.23
C TYR A 886 -9.64 -3.11 32.75
N ASP A 887 -8.68 -2.83 31.87
CA ASP A 887 -7.54 -3.72 31.63
C ASP A 887 -6.61 -3.76 32.85
#